data_AF-A0A963N7N5-F1
#
_entry.id   AF-A0A963N7N5-F1
#
_cell.length_a   1.000
_cell.length_b   1.000
_cell.length_c   1.000
_cell.angle_alpha   90.00
_cell.angle_beta   90.00
_cell.angle_gamma   90.00
#
_symmetry.space_group_name_H-M   'P 1'
#
loop_
_entity.id
_entity.type
_entity.pdbx_description
1 polymer ?
#
loop_
_entity_poly.entity_id
_entity_poly.type
_entity_poly.pdbx_seq_one_letter_code
_entity_poly.pdbx_strand_id
1 'polypeptide(L)'
;AGSQTINVSGDVYRLAAANTLGAVAFGNVHVGDSVQQALSITNTAANDGFSEKLTASFGASSDARITTSGGVSLLAAGSTDSSSMLVGLDTSAAGNVNGTQVINFVSDGSGTSGLGVSALASQTIGVSGDIVTNGSVFRLASASPATPNPVDFGSVRIGSTADQALSITNTAANDGFSEKLNASISSNGTPVTASGAFDLLAAQGTDSGSLHVGIDTGSAGAKSGSATIALVSDGTGTSGLGTTNLTPQTVNVSGDVYRLADPTLNTSSVTLAARRGDAAPTAAISVSNSSPDNFTEGLKAGIGATPAGFTGSGSIGNLAAQGTDAGSLQVALDTGIAGSFGGDARLDFESTGAGTTGAADISVGSQLVSLAGKVYEKAIAQVNTALVDFGIVHKGDVVTAKNVSVSNGAAVAGLNDTLQGSFINMPSGPFGGSGSVDVAAGQSDASSLLVSLDTSNAGVFSSSGDRLQFASHNPDMADLALANASLALQAQVNNYVDPTFLKTSGAGVLSGTGLNFMLDFGTLTQGSGMVSALLALANDASGPADLLDGAYALAVSDFLKSGFVDFTDLAAGQSQGGLQISLETLNVGNFSDTIVLSALGHNASGFSAAFGDVTLTVQARVQAGGGQIPEPGSLLLLTIALAIIVLQRRRGMLD
;
A
#
# COMPACT_ATOMS: atom_id res chain seq x y z
N ALA A 1 -107.30 -61.86 -108.80
CA ALA A 1 -106.49 -61.59 -107.59
C ALA A 1 -105.34 -60.67 -107.99
N GLY A 2 -105.26 -59.47 -107.42
CA GLY A 2 -104.15 -58.54 -107.65
C GLY A 2 -103.23 -58.56 -106.44
N SER A 3 -101.94 -58.83 -106.65
CA SER A 3 -100.88 -58.66 -105.66
C SER A 3 -100.32 -57.24 -105.79
N GLN A 4 -100.08 -56.58 -104.66
CA GLN A 4 -99.35 -55.30 -104.60
C GLN A 4 -98.07 -55.51 -103.80
N THR A 5 -96.94 -55.14 -104.40
CA THR A 5 -95.67 -55.06 -103.69
C THR A 5 -95.61 -53.76 -102.91
N ILE A 6 -95.47 -53.84 -101.58
CA ILE A 6 -95.10 -52.70 -100.75
C ILE A 6 -93.59 -52.73 -100.57
N ASN A 7 -92.90 -51.71 -101.07
CA ASN A 7 -91.50 -51.49 -100.73
C ASN A 7 -91.46 -50.83 -99.35
N VAL A 8 -90.92 -51.58 -98.37
CA VAL A 8 -90.58 -51.04 -97.06
C VAL A 8 -89.09 -50.73 -97.09
N SER A 9 -88.73 -49.46 -96.90
CA SER A 9 -87.36 -49.02 -96.66
C SER A 9 -87.25 -48.41 -95.26
N GLY A 10 -86.17 -48.69 -94.55
CA GLY A 10 -85.86 -48.08 -93.27
C GLY A 10 -84.38 -48.18 -92.98
N ASP A 11 -83.84 -47.17 -92.30
CA ASP A 11 -82.47 -47.17 -91.81
C ASP A 11 -82.42 -47.96 -90.50
N VAL A 12 -81.44 -48.86 -90.37
CA VAL A 12 -81.22 -49.63 -89.14
C VAL A 12 -79.98 -49.09 -88.46
N TYR A 13 -80.17 -48.51 -87.27
CA TYR A 13 -79.08 -47.99 -86.46
C TYR A 13 -78.60 -49.03 -85.45
N ARG A 14 -77.30 -49.09 -85.25
CA ARG A 14 -76.68 -49.86 -84.17
C ARG A 14 -76.49 -48.96 -82.95
N LEU A 15 -76.62 -49.56 -81.76
CA LEU A 15 -76.29 -48.87 -80.52
C LEU A 15 -74.80 -48.47 -80.52
N ALA A 16 -74.50 -47.40 -79.82
CA ALA A 16 -73.13 -47.03 -79.49
C ALA A 16 -72.45 -48.15 -78.68
N ALA A 17 -71.12 -48.24 -78.79
CA ALA A 17 -70.33 -49.20 -78.04
C ALA A 17 -69.17 -48.47 -77.36
N ALA A 18 -69.02 -48.60 -76.04
CA ALA A 18 -67.91 -47.99 -75.32
C ALA A 18 -66.66 -48.90 -75.37
N ASN A 19 -65.48 -48.30 -75.41
CA ASN A 19 -64.23 -49.02 -75.17
C ASN A 19 -64.14 -49.54 -73.74
N THR A 20 -63.28 -50.54 -73.50
CA THR A 20 -62.93 -50.97 -72.15
C THR A 20 -62.04 -49.92 -71.47
N LEU A 21 -62.41 -49.53 -70.25
CA LEU A 21 -61.64 -48.59 -69.44
C LEU A 21 -60.65 -49.32 -68.52
N GLY A 22 -59.46 -48.75 -68.38
CA GLY A 22 -58.45 -49.18 -67.40
C GLY A 22 -58.72 -48.59 -66.02
N ALA A 23 -58.06 -49.17 -65.00
CA ALA A 23 -58.03 -48.59 -63.66
C ALA A 23 -57.23 -47.27 -63.67
N VAL A 24 -57.61 -46.36 -62.77
CA VAL A 24 -56.89 -45.13 -62.48
C VAL A 24 -56.03 -45.36 -61.24
N ALA A 25 -54.72 -45.22 -61.39
CA ALA A 25 -53.74 -45.43 -60.32
C ALA A 25 -52.89 -44.18 -60.13
N PHE A 26 -53.02 -43.53 -58.99
CA PHE A 26 -52.29 -42.30 -58.65
C PHE A 26 -50.94 -42.56 -57.97
N GLY A 27 -50.63 -43.81 -57.61
CA GLY A 27 -49.45 -44.13 -56.81
C GLY A 27 -49.54 -43.62 -55.36
N ASN A 28 -48.39 -43.41 -54.73
CA ASN A 28 -48.26 -42.66 -53.48
C ASN A 28 -48.38 -41.17 -53.74
N VAL A 29 -49.07 -40.46 -52.86
CA VAL A 29 -49.25 -39.01 -52.91
C VAL A 29 -49.13 -38.42 -51.50
N HIS A 30 -48.75 -37.15 -51.37
CA HIS A 30 -48.73 -36.46 -50.08
C HIS A 30 -50.12 -35.95 -49.72
N VAL A 31 -50.37 -35.77 -48.41
CA VAL A 31 -51.56 -35.06 -47.93
C VAL A 31 -51.58 -33.64 -48.51
N GLY A 32 -52.68 -33.27 -49.17
CA GLY A 32 -52.88 -31.96 -49.77
C GLY A 32 -52.48 -31.85 -51.25
N ASP A 33 -51.88 -32.90 -51.85
CA ASP A 33 -51.60 -32.92 -53.28
C ASP A 33 -52.87 -32.91 -54.12
N SER A 34 -52.88 -32.20 -55.26
CA SER A 34 -53.98 -32.27 -56.22
C SER A 34 -53.67 -33.31 -57.29
N VAL A 35 -54.38 -34.45 -57.27
CA VAL A 35 -54.19 -35.52 -58.24
C VAL A 35 -55.49 -35.84 -58.99
N GLN A 36 -55.44 -35.75 -60.31
CA GLN A 36 -56.55 -36.06 -61.22
C GLN A 36 -56.02 -36.66 -62.53
N GLN A 37 -56.78 -37.57 -63.13
CA GLN A 37 -56.50 -38.20 -64.42
C GLN A 37 -57.77 -38.25 -65.28
N ALA A 38 -57.64 -37.93 -66.57
CA ALA A 38 -58.73 -38.03 -67.53
C ALA A 38 -58.95 -39.46 -68.03
N LEU A 39 -60.20 -39.89 -68.10
CA LEU A 39 -60.63 -41.13 -68.75
C LEU A 39 -60.71 -40.93 -70.26
N SER A 40 -60.22 -41.92 -71.01
CA SER A 40 -60.36 -41.97 -72.47
C SER A 40 -61.59 -42.77 -72.86
N ILE A 41 -62.66 -42.08 -73.24
CA ILE A 41 -63.93 -42.64 -73.69
C ILE A 41 -63.96 -42.65 -75.21
N THR A 42 -64.12 -43.83 -75.80
CA THR A 42 -64.24 -44.02 -77.25
C THR A 42 -65.58 -44.66 -77.59
N ASN A 43 -66.29 -44.10 -78.58
CA ASN A 43 -67.41 -44.81 -79.20
C ASN A 43 -66.86 -45.74 -80.30
N THR A 44 -66.72 -47.02 -80.00
CA THR A 44 -66.14 -48.03 -80.90
C THR A 44 -67.14 -48.58 -81.92
N ALA A 45 -68.37 -48.06 -81.97
CA ALA A 45 -69.31 -48.40 -83.04
C ALA A 45 -68.77 -47.95 -84.40
N ALA A 46 -69.10 -48.67 -85.48
CA ALA A 46 -68.55 -48.35 -86.79
C ALA A 46 -69.08 -47.00 -87.31
N ASN A 47 -68.18 -46.17 -87.81
CA ASN A 47 -68.50 -44.84 -88.34
C ASN A 47 -68.99 -44.92 -89.80
N ASP A 48 -70.07 -45.65 -90.03
CA ASP A 48 -70.69 -45.88 -91.35
C ASP A 48 -71.97 -45.04 -91.57
N GLY A 49 -72.25 -44.11 -90.66
CA GLY A 49 -73.48 -43.29 -90.67
C GLY A 49 -74.69 -43.95 -89.99
N PHE A 50 -74.58 -45.22 -89.57
CA PHE A 50 -75.68 -46.00 -88.98
C PHE A 50 -75.40 -46.44 -87.54
N SER A 51 -74.71 -45.62 -86.75
CA SER A 51 -74.44 -45.88 -85.34
C SER A 51 -74.85 -44.69 -84.48
N GLU A 52 -75.48 -44.98 -83.34
CA GLU A 52 -75.86 -43.98 -82.36
C GLU A 52 -74.64 -43.37 -81.64
N LYS A 53 -74.86 -42.25 -80.97
CA LYS A 53 -73.81 -41.54 -80.24
C LYS A 53 -73.69 -42.07 -78.80
N LEU A 54 -72.49 -42.00 -78.24
CA LEU A 54 -72.21 -42.46 -76.88
C LEU A 54 -72.26 -41.28 -75.90
N THR A 55 -73.03 -41.42 -74.83
CA THR A 55 -73.02 -40.52 -73.68
C THR A 55 -72.46 -41.30 -72.47
N ALA A 56 -71.51 -40.71 -71.75
CA ALA A 56 -70.87 -41.29 -70.58
C ALA A 56 -70.95 -40.34 -69.37
N SER A 57 -71.26 -40.89 -68.19
CA SER A 57 -71.34 -40.13 -66.95
C SER A 57 -70.83 -40.94 -65.77
N PHE A 58 -70.46 -40.26 -64.68
CA PHE A 58 -70.07 -40.94 -63.44
C PHE A 58 -71.29 -41.48 -62.69
N GLY A 59 -71.16 -42.71 -62.18
CA GLY A 59 -72.06 -43.34 -61.21
C GLY A 59 -71.50 -43.26 -59.79
N ALA A 60 -71.91 -44.20 -58.93
CA ALA A 60 -71.44 -44.23 -57.54
C ALA A 60 -69.94 -44.53 -57.45
N SER A 61 -69.27 -43.88 -56.48
CA SER A 61 -67.95 -44.25 -55.99
C SER A 61 -68.08 -45.15 -54.76
N SER A 62 -67.11 -46.04 -54.54
CA SER A 62 -67.08 -46.88 -53.32
C SER A 62 -66.33 -46.24 -52.16
N ASP A 63 -65.62 -45.13 -52.39
CA ASP A 63 -64.90 -44.35 -51.38
C ASP A 63 -65.20 -42.86 -51.62
N ALA A 64 -65.57 -42.15 -50.55
CA ALA A 64 -65.91 -40.73 -50.61
C ALA A 64 -64.72 -39.85 -51.03
N ARG A 65 -63.50 -40.34 -50.90
CA ARG A 65 -62.28 -39.64 -51.33
C ARG A 65 -62.04 -39.76 -52.84
N ILE A 66 -62.75 -40.62 -53.57
CA ILE A 66 -62.68 -40.62 -55.03
C ILE A 66 -63.51 -39.43 -55.53
N THR A 67 -62.86 -38.47 -56.18
CA THR A 67 -63.50 -37.29 -56.75
C THR A 67 -63.70 -37.48 -58.25
N THR A 68 -64.79 -36.95 -58.80
CA THR A 68 -65.09 -37.05 -60.23
C THR A 68 -65.62 -35.74 -60.76
N SER A 69 -65.22 -35.36 -61.98
CA SER A 69 -65.70 -34.15 -62.63
C SER A 69 -65.91 -34.34 -64.13
N GLY A 70 -67.00 -33.78 -64.64
CA GLY A 70 -67.35 -33.78 -66.07
C GLY A 70 -68.12 -35.02 -66.54
N GLY A 71 -68.18 -35.19 -67.85
CA GLY A 71 -69.02 -36.17 -68.57
C GLY A 71 -68.81 -36.05 -70.07
N VAL A 72 -69.14 -37.10 -70.82
CA VAL A 72 -69.13 -37.09 -72.30
C VAL A 72 -70.57 -37.16 -72.78
N SER A 73 -70.94 -36.29 -73.72
CA SER A 73 -72.29 -36.28 -74.30
C SER A 73 -72.21 -36.36 -75.82
N LEU A 74 -73.04 -37.21 -76.43
CA LEU A 74 -73.19 -37.33 -77.87
C LEU A 74 -71.87 -37.55 -78.63
N LEU A 75 -71.00 -38.43 -78.12
CA LEU A 75 -69.75 -38.79 -78.79
C LEU A 75 -70.03 -39.63 -80.05
N ALA A 76 -69.68 -39.07 -81.21
CA ALA A 76 -69.92 -39.70 -82.51
C ALA A 76 -69.18 -41.05 -82.64
N ALA A 77 -69.72 -41.96 -83.44
CA ALA A 77 -69.10 -43.24 -83.75
C ALA A 77 -67.67 -43.06 -84.29
N GLY A 78 -66.74 -43.89 -83.81
CA GLY A 78 -65.31 -43.81 -84.11
C GLY A 78 -64.55 -42.65 -83.43
N SER A 79 -65.21 -41.80 -82.64
CA SER A 79 -64.56 -40.66 -81.93
C SER A 79 -64.10 -41.03 -80.52
N THR A 80 -63.10 -40.32 -80.01
CA THR A 80 -62.54 -40.44 -78.66
C THR A 80 -62.55 -39.10 -77.93
N ASP A 81 -62.99 -39.07 -76.68
CA ASP A 81 -62.78 -37.97 -75.73
C ASP A 81 -61.84 -38.46 -74.61
N SER A 82 -60.73 -37.76 -74.41
CA SER A 82 -59.72 -38.11 -73.41
C SER A 82 -59.45 -37.00 -72.40
N SER A 83 -60.40 -36.08 -72.21
CA SER A 83 -60.21 -34.91 -71.35
C SER A 83 -61.44 -34.56 -70.50
N SER A 84 -62.65 -34.87 -70.95
CA SER A 84 -63.88 -34.34 -70.34
C SER A 84 -64.34 -35.10 -69.09
N MET A 85 -63.80 -36.29 -68.81
CA MET A 85 -64.14 -37.07 -67.62
C MET A 85 -62.90 -37.26 -66.75
N LEU A 86 -62.81 -36.52 -65.66
CA LEU A 86 -61.69 -36.55 -64.72
C LEU A 86 -62.07 -37.37 -63.48
N VAL A 87 -61.19 -38.29 -63.10
CA VAL A 87 -61.19 -38.97 -61.80
C VAL A 87 -60.04 -38.41 -60.99
N GLY A 88 -60.23 -38.19 -59.69
CA GLY A 88 -59.21 -37.69 -58.76
C GLY A 88 -59.32 -38.31 -57.39
N LEU A 89 -58.45 -37.87 -56.48
CA LEU A 89 -58.49 -38.21 -55.06
C LEU A 89 -58.56 -36.95 -54.19
N ASP A 90 -59.37 -37.01 -53.13
CA ASP A 90 -59.29 -36.12 -51.98
C ASP A 90 -58.15 -36.59 -51.07
N THR A 91 -57.05 -35.84 -51.09
CA THR A 91 -55.82 -36.10 -50.33
C THR A 91 -55.78 -35.33 -49.01
N SER A 92 -56.90 -34.73 -48.56
CA SER A 92 -56.95 -33.94 -47.32
C SER A 92 -56.61 -34.73 -46.05
N ALA A 93 -56.70 -36.06 -46.10
CA ALA A 93 -56.33 -36.96 -45.02
C ALA A 93 -55.49 -38.14 -45.52
N ALA A 94 -54.56 -38.56 -44.65
CA ALA A 94 -53.66 -39.69 -44.88
C ALA A 94 -54.39 -41.05 -44.91
N GLY A 95 -53.77 -42.05 -45.52
CA GLY A 95 -54.25 -43.45 -45.53
C GLY A 95 -54.49 -44.00 -46.94
N ASN A 96 -54.88 -45.29 -47.01
CA ASN A 96 -55.03 -45.98 -48.30
C ASN A 96 -56.38 -45.69 -48.94
N VAL A 97 -56.39 -45.43 -50.25
CA VAL A 97 -57.60 -45.38 -51.08
C VAL A 97 -57.56 -46.55 -52.05
N ASN A 98 -58.42 -47.54 -51.82
CA ASN A 98 -58.64 -48.67 -52.73
C ASN A 98 -60.14 -48.82 -52.93
N GLY A 99 -60.65 -48.17 -53.97
CA GLY A 99 -62.06 -48.15 -54.28
C GLY A 99 -62.32 -48.32 -55.77
N THR A 100 -63.59 -48.18 -56.13
CA THR A 100 -64.06 -48.29 -57.50
C THR A 100 -64.92 -47.09 -57.87
N GLN A 101 -64.85 -46.68 -59.12
CA GLN A 101 -65.73 -45.68 -59.72
C GLN A 101 -66.56 -46.33 -60.83
N VAL A 102 -67.88 -46.17 -60.78
CA VAL A 102 -68.77 -46.62 -61.86
C VAL A 102 -68.84 -45.57 -62.95
N ILE A 103 -68.75 -45.99 -64.21
CA ILE A 103 -68.95 -45.18 -65.41
C ILE A 103 -70.17 -45.72 -66.15
N ASN A 104 -71.21 -44.91 -66.22
CA ASN A 104 -72.46 -45.24 -66.89
C ASN A 104 -72.37 -44.86 -68.36
N PHE A 105 -72.81 -45.75 -69.23
CA PHE A 105 -72.85 -45.53 -70.66
C PHE A 105 -74.28 -45.60 -71.18
N VAL A 106 -74.60 -44.71 -72.11
CA VAL A 106 -75.90 -44.65 -72.78
C VAL A 106 -75.68 -44.47 -74.26
N SER A 107 -76.38 -45.26 -75.07
CA SER A 107 -76.54 -45.04 -76.50
C SER A 107 -77.64 -44.02 -76.71
N ASP A 108 -77.33 -42.90 -77.36
CA ASP A 108 -78.25 -41.79 -77.56
C ASP A 108 -78.48 -41.55 -79.06
N GLY A 109 -79.73 -41.77 -79.48
CA GLY A 109 -80.19 -41.56 -80.85
C GLY A 109 -80.28 -40.09 -81.28
N SER A 110 -80.08 -39.13 -80.38
CA SER A 110 -80.21 -37.70 -80.67
C SER A 110 -79.20 -37.24 -81.73
N GLY A 111 -79.71 -36.74 -82.86
CA GLY A 111 -78.89 -36.38 -84.03
C GLY A 111 -78.34 -37.56 -84.82
N THR A 112 -78.84 -38.79 -84.58
CA THR A 112 -78.63 -40.00 -85.39
C THR A 112 -79.97 -40.69 -85.66
N SER A 113 -80.32 -41.77 -84.94
CA SER A 113 -81.53 -42.57 -85.13
C SER A 113 -82.84 -41.88 -84.72
N GLY A 114 -82.77 -40.94 -83.77
CA GLY A 114 -83.94 -40.32 -83.12
C GLY A 114 -84.74 -41.24 -82.18
N LEU A 115 -84.26 -42.47 -81.91
CA LEU A 115 -84.98 -43.50 -81.16
C LEU A 115 -84.90 -43.38 -79.63
N GLY A 116 -84.42 -42.23 -79.13
CA GLY A 116 -84.26 -41.97 -77.70
C GLY A 116 -82.95 -42.51 -77.12
N VAL A 117 -82.95 -42.77 -75.82
CA VAL A 117 -81.77 -43.20 -75.06
C VAL A 117 -81.90 -44.66 -74.61
N SER A 118 -80.86 -45.44 -74.82
CA SER A 118 -80.75 -46.85 -74.39
C SER A 118 -79.56 -47.03 -73.45
N ALA A 119 -79.82 -47.52 -72.24
CA ALA A 119 -78.75 -47.81 -71.28
C ALA A 119 -77.84 -48.94 -71.80
N LEU A 120 -76.53 -48.72 -71.71
CA LEU A 120 -75.52 -49.73 -72.00
C LEU A 120 -74.99 -50.29 -70.68
N ALA A 121 -74.21 -51.37 -70.77
CA ALA A 121 -73.53 -51.91 -69.60
C ALA A 121 -72.55 -50.86 -69.04
N SER A 122 -72.76 -50.44 -67.79
CA SER A 122 -71.81 -49.61 -67.06
C SER A 122 -70.51 -50.37 -66.85
N GLN A 123 -69.40 -49.65 -66.76
CA GLN A 123 -68.10 -50.21 -66.40
C GLN A 123 -67.71 -49.73 -65.01
N THR A 124 -67.17 -50.61 -64.20
CA THR A 124 -66.58 -50.27 -62.91
C THR A 124 -65.07 -50.29 -63.05
N ILE A 125 -64.45 -49.12 -62.91
CA ILE A 125 -62.99 -49.00 -62.90
C ILE A 125 -62.49 -49.01 -61.45
N GLY A 126 -61.32 -49.62 -61.23
CA GLY A 126 -60.58 -49.42 -59.98
C GLY A 126 -60.05 -47.99 -59.94
N VAL A 127 -60.25 -47.31 -58.82
CA VAL A 127 -59.60 -46.03 -58.53
C VAL A 127 -58.77 -46.24 -57.27
N SER A 128 -57.47 -46.09 -57.44
CA SER A 128 -56.51 -46.34 -56.39
C SER A 128 -55.48 -45.23 -56.32
N GLY A 129 -55.10 -44.89 -55.09
CA GLY A 129 -53.67 -44.72 -54.83
C GLY A 129 -53.16 -46.14 -54.70
N ASP A 130 -52.37 -46.58 -55.69
CA ASP A 130 -51.89 -47.93 -56.04
C ASP A 130 -52.55 -49.21 -55.45
N ILE A 131 -52.98 -50.11 -56.34
CA ILE A 131 -53.33 -51.52 -56.09
C ILE A 131 -52.28 -52.43 -56.77
N VAL A 132 -51.06 -52.42 -56.23
CA VAL A 132 -50.36 -53.58 -55.63
C VAL A 132 -49.65 -53.00 -54.42
N THR A 133 -50.15 -53.30 -53.21
CA THR A 133 -49.61 -52.87 -51.89
C THR A 133 -48.72 -51.62 -51.91
N ASN A 134 -49.34 -50.47 -51.62
CA ASN A 134 -48.74 -49.20 -51.15
C ASN A 134 -48.95 -48.02 -52.12
N GLY A 135 -50.21 -47.68 -52.39
CA GLY A 135 -50.59 -46.29 -52.58
C GLY A 135 -51.32 -45.79 -51.34
N SER A 136 -50.57 -45.10 -50.49
CA SER A 136 -51.08 -44.46 -49.28
C SER A 136 -50.90 -42.96 -49.42
N VAL A 137 -51.86 -42.19 -48.89
CA VAL A 137 -51.63 -40.77 -48.67
C VAL A 137 -50.71 -40.66 -47.45
N PHE A 138 -49.47 -40.20 -47.66
CA PHE A 138 -48.48 -40.06 -46.58
C PHE A 138 -48.43 -38.62 -46.06
N ARG A 139 -48.17 -38.48 -44.76
CA ARG A 139 -47.84 -37.20 -44.13
C ARG A 139 -46.33 -37.05 -44.08
N LEU A 140 -45.87 -35.81 -44.27
CA LEU A 140 -44.50 -35.44 -43.98
C LEU A 140 -44.17 -35.72 -42.51
N ALA A 141 -42.89 -35.94 -42.23
CA ALA A 141 -42.37 -35.95 -40.88
C ALA A 141 -42.64 -34.61 -40.18
N SER A 142 -42.78 -34.64 -38.87
CA SER A 142 -43.05 -33.44 -38.06
C SER A 142 -42.05 -33.38 -36.90
N ALA A 143 -41.01 -32.57 -37.01
CA ALA A 143 -40.02 -32.44 -35.96
C ALA A 143 -40.59 -31.70 -34.74
N SER A 144 -40.34 -32.21 -33.53
CA SER A 144 -40.52 -31.44 -32.31
C SER A 144 -39.52 -30.27 -32.27
N PRO A 145 -39.75 -29.24 -31.45
CA PRO A 145 -38.68 -28.31 -31.08
C PRO A 145 -37.46 -29.06 -30.54
N ALA A 146 -36.27 -28.67 -30.96
CA ALA A 146 -35.02 -29.16 -30.41
C ALA A 146 -34.90 -28.74 -28.95
N THR A 147 -34.49 -29.67 -28.09
CA THR A 147 -34.38 -29.45 -26.65
C THR A 147 -33.02 -29.96 -26.14
N PRO A 148 -32.30 -29.19 -25.29
CA PRO A 148 -32.62 -27.84 -24.81
C PRO A 148 -32.45 -26.74 -25.90
N ASN A 149 -33.28 -25.68 -25.83
CA ASN A 149 -33.14 -24.46 -26.63
C ASN A 149 -33.81 -23.28 -25.89
N PRO A 150 -33.06 -22.25 -25.44
CA PRO A 150 -31.62 -22.05 -25.63
C PRO A 150 -30.75 -23.07 -24.88
N VAL A 151 -29.50 -23.19 -25.33
CA VAL A 151 -28.42 -23.87 -24.60
C VAL A 151 -27.55 -22.83 -23.93
N ASP A 152 -27.44 -22.88 -22.61
CA ASP A 152 -26.55 -22.01 -21.85
C ASP A 152 -25.54 -22.86 -21.09
N PHE A 153 -24.26 -22.69 -21.41
CA PHE A 153 -23.15 -23.36 -20.73
C PHE A 153 -22.77 -22.70 -19.40
N GLY A 154 -23.38 -21.56 -19.06
CA GLY A 154 -23.02 -20.79 -17.86
C GLY A 154 -21.58 -20.31 -17.93
N SER A 155 -20.90 -20.26 -16.79
CA SER A 155 -19.51 -19.82 -16.68
C SER A 155 -18.54 -21.01 -16.64
N VAL A 156 -17.62 -21.07 -17.59
CA VAL A 156 -16.61 -22.14 -17.72
C VAL A 156 -15.20 -21.58 -17.81
N ARG A 157 -14.17 -22.39 -17.56
CA ARG A 157 -12.77 -21.99 -17.74
C ARG A 157 -12.32 -22.12 -19.19
N ILE A 158 -11.27 -21.38 -19.56
CA ILE A 158 -10.56 -21.62 -20.82
C ILE A 158 -10.13 -23.09 -20.90
N GLY A 159 -10.39 -23.72 -22.05
CA GLY A 159 -10.07 -25.13 -22.29
C GLY A 159 -11.03 -26.14 -21.66
N SER A 160 -12.07 -25.70 -20.95
CA SER A 160 -13.15 -26.59 -20.52
C SER A 160 -13.92 -27.13 -21.73
N THR A 161 -14.41 -28.37 -21.64
CA THR A 161 -15.30 -28.95 -22.64
C THR A 161 -16.69 -28.32 -22.49
N ALA A 162 -17.21 -27.72 -23.57
CA ALA A 162 -18.56 -27.18 -23.67
C ALA A 162 -19.27 -27.84 -24.86
N ASP A 163 -19.94 -28.96 -24.59
CA ASP A 163 -20.68 -29.76 -25.57
C ASP A 163 -22.04 -30.15 -25.00
N GLN A 164 -23.10 -29.94 -25.79
CA GLN A 164 -24.47 -30.26 -25.42
C GLN A 164 -25.15 -31.00 -26.57
N ALA A 165 -25.54 -32.24 -26.31
CA ALA A 165 -26.41 -33.00 -27.19
C ALA A 165 -27.84 -32.42 -27.18
N LEU A 166 -28.48 -32.40 -28.35
CA LEU A 166 -29.84 -31.94 -28.55
C LEU A 166 -30.77 -33.13 -28.82
N SER A 167 -32.01 -33.01 -28.36
CA SER A 167 -33.07 -33.98 -28.57
C SER A 167 -34.11 -33.48 -29.55
N ILE A 168 -34.44 -34.31 -30.54
CA ILE A 168 -35.53 -34.09 -31.50
C ILE A 168 -36.36 -35.37 -31.62
N THR A 169 -37.68 -35.21 -31.56
CA THR A 169 -38.64 -36.28 -31.80
C THR A 169 -39.34 -36.05 -33.14
N ASN A 170 -39.50 -37.11 -33.95
CA ASN A 170 -40.46 -37.07 -35.05
C ASN A 170 -41.87 -37.27 -34.49
N THR A 171 -42.60 -36.18 -34.26
CA THR A 171 -43.94 -36.15 -33.68
C THR A 171 -45.06 -36.66 -34.61
N ALA A 172 -44.74 -37.01 -35.86
CA ALA A 172 -45.72 -37.58 -36.77
C ALA A 172 -46.31 -38.89 -36.20
N ALA A 173 -47.58 -39.17 -36.48
CA ALA A 173 -48.25 -40.36 -35.96
C ALA A 173 -47.58 -41.63 -36.50
N ASN A 174 -47.37 -42.63 -35.64
CA ASN A 174 -46.80 -43.92 -36.03
C ASN A 174 -47.91 -44.90 -36.45
N ASP A 175 -48.74 -44.49 -37.41
CA ASP A 175 -49.86 -45.27 -37.98
C ASP A 175 -49.48 -45.97 -39.31
N GLY A 176 -48.20 -45.94 -39.68
CA GLY A 176 -47.69 -46.45 -40.95
C GLY A 176 -47.76 -45.47 -42.13
N PHE A 177 -48.33 -44.27 -41.96
CA PHE A 177 -48.53 -43.28 -43.02
C PHE A 177 -47.78 -41.97 -42.77
N SER A 178 -46.62 -42.05 -42.13
CA SER A 178 -45.74 -40.90 -41.87
C SER A 178 -44.35 -41.15 -42.44
N GLU A 179 -43.77 -40.13 -43.04
CA GLU A 179 -42.38 -40.13 -43.46
C GLU A 179 -41.41 -40.07 -42.28
N LYS A 180 -40.15 -40.43 -42.54
CA LYS A 180 -39.08 -40.39 -41.54
C LYS A 180 -38.43 -39.02 -41.53
N LEU A 181 -37.78 -38.67 -40.43
CA LEU A 181 -37.11 -37.38 -40.27
C LEU A 181 -35.60 -37.56 -40.40
N ASN A 182 -34.97 -36.75 -41.24
CA ASN A 182 -33.53 -36.54 -41.23
C ASN A 182 -33.27 -35.16 -40.63
N ALA A 183 -32.15 -35.02 -39.91
CA ALA A 183 -31.69 -33.75 -39.41
C ALA A 183 -30.17 -33.65 -39.52
N SER A 184 -29.68 -32.45 -39.80
CA SER A 184 -28.26 -32.11 -39.71
C SER A 184 -28.12 -30.74 -39.07
N ILE A 185 -27.02 -30.50 -38.37
CA ILE A 185 -26.79 -29.21 -37.70
C ILE A 185 -25.48 -28.58 -38.15
N SER A 186 -25.50 -27.26 -38.34
CA SER A 186 -24.33 -26.44 -38.65
C SER A 186 -24.33 -25.17 -37.81
N SER A 187 -23.16 -24.67 -37.42
CA SER A 187 -23.09 -23.39 -36.70
C SER A 187 -23.28 -22.22 -37.64
N ASN A 188 -23.85 -21.13 -37.13
CA ASN A 188 -24.01 -19.88 -37.87
C ASN A 188 -22.78 -18.94 -37.72
N GLY A 189 -21.62 -19.53 -37.42
CA GLY A 189 -20.36 -18.82 -37.20
C GLY A 189 -19.79 -19.01 -35.79
N THR A 190 -18.53 -18.60 -35.63
CA THR A 190 -17.85 -18.55 -34.32
C THR A 190 -18.51 -17.50 -33.42
N PRO A 191 -18.58 -17.69 -32.09
CA PRO A 191 -17.88 -18.71 -31.30
C PRO A 191 -18.65 -20.02 -31.08
N VAL A 192 -19.79 -20.23 -31.72
CA VAL A 192 -20.60 -21.44 -31.57
C VAL A 192 -20.05 -22.56 -32.45
N THR A 193 -19.93 -23.76 -31.89
CA THR A 193 -19.64 -25.00 -32.62
C THR A 193 -20.94 -25.80 -32.75
N ALA A 194 -21.10 -26.52 -33.86
CA ALA A 194 -22.18 -27.47 -34.02
C ALA A 194 -21.75 -28.60 -34.92
N SER A 195 -22.18 -29.82 -34.60
CA SER A 195 -21.84 -30.99 -35.38
C SER A 195 -22.88 -32.08 -35.25
N GLY A 196 -22.91 -32.95 -36.26
CA GLY A 196 -23.70 -34.16 -36.26
C GLY A 196 -24.95 -34.09 -37.12
N ALA A 197 -25.54 -35.27 -37.30
CA ALA A 197 -26.70 -35.51 -38.14
C ALA A 197 -27.30 -36.86 -37.77
N PHE A 198 -28.57 -37.05 -38.07
CA PHE A 198 -29.22 -38.35 -38.09
C PHE A 198 -30.10 -38.47 -39.32
N ASP A 199 -30.26 -39.71 -39.80
CA ASP A 199 -31.12 -40.03 -40.93
C ASP A 199 -32.19 -41.04 -40.50
N LEU A 200 -33.33 -40.97 -41.17
CA LEU A 200 -34.40 -41.95 -41.12
C LEU A 200 -34.98 -42.18 -39.71
N LEU A 201 -35.11 -41.12 -38.91
CA LEU A 201 -35.77 -41.17 -37.61
C LEU A 201 -37.27 -41.48 -37.79
N ALA A 202 -37.67 -42.67 -37.35
CA ALA A 202 -39.03 -43.17 -37.48
C ALA A 202 -40.07 -42.25 -36.79
N ALA A 203 -41.33 -42.34 -37.20
CA ALA A 203 -42.43 -41.66 -36.53
C ALA A 203 -42.49 -42.07 -35.04
N GLN A 204 -42.70 -41.07 -34.17
CA GLN A 204 -42.57 -41.15 -32.70
C GLN A 204 -41.15 -41.51 -32.19
N GLY A 205 -40.17 -41.67 -33.08
CA GLY A 205 -38.77 -41.86 -32.71
C GLY A 205 -38.16 -40.58 -32.16
N THR A 206 -37.25 -40.72 -31.20
CA THR A 206 -36.47 -39.60 -30.61
C THR A 206 -34.99 -39.88 -30.79
N ASP A 207 -34.27 -38.93 -31.38
CA ASP A 207 -32.81 -38.86 -31.32
C ASP A 207 -32.43 -37.85 -30.24
N SER A 208 -31.48 -38.21 -29.37
CA SER A 208 -31.04 -37.37 -28.24
C SER A 208 -29.53 -37.29 -28.09
N GLY A 209 -28.79 -37.64 -29.15
CA GLY A 209 -27.34 -37.81 -29.07
C GLY A 209 -26.58 -37.67 -30.38
N SER A 210 -27.25 -37.38 -31.49
CA SER A 210 -26.58 -37.24 -32.78
C SER A 210 -26.33 -35.78 -33.16
N LEU A 211 -27.06 -34.83 -32.57
CA LEU A 211 -26.88 -33.40 -32.83
C LEU A 211 -26.24 -32.73 -31.62
N HIS A 212 -25.12 -32.05 -31.82
CA HIS A 212 -24.36 -31.39 -30.75
C HIS A 212 -24.17 -29.91 -31.05
N VAL A 213 -24.22 -29.09 -30.01
CA VAL A 213 -23.80 -27.68 -30.02
C VAL A 213 -22.80 -27.43 -28.91
N GLY A 214 -21.92 -26.44 -29.11
CA GLY A 214 -20.91 -26.05 -28.14
C GLY A 214 -20.49 -24.59 -28.30
N ILE A 215 -19.56 -24.17 -27.46
CA ILE A 215 -18.90 -22.86 -27.56
C ILE A 215 -17.37 -23.05 -27.59
N ASP A 216 -16.68 -22.17 -28.30
CA ASP A 216 -15.22 -22.11 -28.29
C ASP A 216 -14.70 -21.54 -26.95
N THR A 217 -14.13 -22.44 -26.14
CA THR A 217 -13.49 -22.13 -24.85
C THR A 217 -11.99 -21.83 -24.97
N GLY A 218 -11.44 -21.70 -26.18
CA GLY A 218 -10.03 -21.38 -26.39
C GLY A 218 -9.62 -19.96 -25.95
N SER A 219 -10.59 -19.06 -25.77
CA SER A 219 -10.36 -17.70 -25.28
C SER A 219 -11.44 -17.28 -24.28
N ALA A 220 -11.05 -16.42 -23.33
CA ALA A 220 -12.00 -15.77 -22.42
C ALA A 220 -12.96 -14.83 -23.18
N GLY A 221 -14.10 -14.54 -22.56
CA GLY A 221 -15.15 -13.66 -23.08
C GLY A 221 -16.54 -14.29 -23.07
N ALA A 222 -17.56 -13.44 -23.19
CA ALA A 222 -18.92 -13.88 -23.45
C ALA A 222 -19.00 -14.52 -24.85
N LYS A 223 -19.52 -15.74 -24.90
CA LYS A 223 -19.73 -16.51 -26.11
C LYS A 223 -21.22 -16.60 -26.37
N SER A 224 -21.66 -16.08 -27.50
CA SER A 224 -23.06 -16.20 -27.91
C SER A 224 -23.17 -16.34 -29.42
N GLY A 225 -24.21 -17.03 -29.85
CA GLY A 225 -24.50 -17.23 -31.26
C GLY A 225 -25.63 -18.24 -31.43
N SER A 226 -25.68 -18.85 -32.61
CA SER A 226 -26.68 -19.87 -32.89
C SER A 226 -26.16 -20.95 -33.83
N ALA A 227 -26.86 -22.08 -33.81
CA ALA A 227 -26.71 -23.16 -34.78
C ALA A 227 -28.06 -23.40 -35.47
N THR A 228 -28.02 -23.80 -36.73
CA THR A 228 -29.22 -24.11 -37.50
C THR A 228 -29.31 -25.60 -37.76
N ILE A 229 -30.44 -26.18 -37.39
CA ILE A 229 -30.81 -27.56 -37.68
C ILE A 229 -31.62 -27.56 -38.98
N ALA A 230 -31.04 -28.13 -40.03
CA ALA A 230 -31.75 -28.43 -41.25
C ALA A 230 -32.58 -29.70 -41.04
N LEU A 231 -33.86 -29.64 -41.37
CA LEU A 231 -34.83 -30.73 -41.18
C LEU A 231 -35.37 -31.15 -42.54
N VAL A 232 -35.43 -32.46 -42.77
CA VAL A 232 -35.89 -33.04 -44.03
C VAL A 232 -36.84 -34.19 -43.73
N SER A 233 -38.02 -34.15 -44.34
CA SER A 233 -38.91 -35.30 -44.42
C SER A 233 -38.41 -36.24 -45.52
N ASP A 234 -38.20 -37.50 -45.20
CA ASP A 234 -37.63 -38.51 -46.11
C ASP A 234 -38.58 -39.71 -46.26
N GLY A 235 -39.02 -39.91 -47.51
CA GLY A 235 -39.87 -41.02 -47.91
C GLY A 235 -39.17 -42.38 -47.98
N THR A 236 -37.85 -42.45 -47.79
CA THR A 236 -37.09 -43.69 -47.92
C THR A 236 -37.52 -44.73 -46.88
N GLY A 237 -38.04 -45.86 -47.38
CA GLY A 237 -38.61 -46.92 -46.55
C GLY A 237 -39.99 -46.59 -45.96
N THR A 238 -40.66 -45.53 -46.44
CA THR A 238 -42.06 -45.18 -46.15
C THR A 238 -42.80 -44.88 -47.46
N SER A 239 -42.92 -43.61 -47.88
CA SER A 239 -43.68 -43.17 -49.05
C SER A 239 -42.96 -43.43 -50.39
N GLY A 240 -41.63 -43.48 -50.39
CA GLY A 240 -40.82 -43.51 -51.61
C GLY A 240 -40.83 -42.20 -52.42
N LEU A 241 -41.40 -41.12 -51.90
CA LEU A 241 -41.61 -39.85 -52.61
C LEU A 241 -40.39 -38.90 -52.58
N GLY A 242 -39.21 -39.40 -52.21
CA GLY A 242 -37.98 -38.62 -52.09
C GLY A 242 -37.93 -37.79 -50.81
N THR A 243 -37.22 -36.67 -50.85
CA THR A 243 -36.97 -35.78 -49.69
C THR A 243 -37.64 -34.43 -49.84
N THR A 244 -38.25 -33.93 -48.76
CA THR A 244 -38.88 -32.60 -48.69
C THR A 244 -38.26 -31.80 -47.54
N ASN A 245 -37.71 -30.62 -47.85
CA ASN A 245 -37.20 -29.72 -46.82
C ASN A 245 -38.33 -29.23 -45.92
N LEU A 246 -38.12 -29.33 -44.61
CA LEU A 246 -39.00 -28.76 -43.59
C LEU A 246 -38.44 -27.41 -43.11
N THR A 247 -39.25 -26.65 -42.39
CA THR A 247 -38.79 -25.41 -41.75
C THR A 247 -37.63 -25.73 -40.81
N PRO A 248 -36.43 -25.14 -41.00
CA PRO A 248 -35.29 -25.38 -40.13
C PRO A 248 -35.53 -24.79 -38.73
N GLN A 249 -34.81 -25.29 -37.74
CA GLN A 249 -34.83 -24.75 -36.38
C GLN A 249 -33.52 -24.04 -36.06
N THR A 250 -33.60 -22.98 -35.25
CA THR A 250 -32.42 -22.26 -34.75
C THR A 250 -32.27 -22.53 -33.26
N VAL A 251 -31.08 -22.94 -32.84
CA VAL A 251 -30.70 -23.16 -31.45
C VAL A 251 -29.82 -22.01 -31.01
N ASN A 252 -30.27 -21.25 -30.03
CA ASN A 252 -29.46 -20.18 -29.44
C ASN A 252 -28.52 -20.79 -28.41
N VAL A 253 -27.24 -20.40 -28.47
CA VAL A 253 -26.19 -20.94 -27.61
C VAL A 253 -25.47 -19.77 -26.92
N SER A 254 -25.28 -19.88 -25.61
CA SER A 254 -24.55 -18.90 -24.81
C SER A 254 -23.63 -19.55 -23.76
N GLY A 255 -22.69 -18.76 -23.25
CA GLY A 255 -21.89 -19.05 -22.07
C GLY A 255 -20.77 -18.04 -21.91
N ASP A 256 -20.20 -17.93 -20.71
CA ASP A 256 -19.06 -17.06 -20.42
C ASP A 256 -17.81 -17.89 -20.18
N VAL A 257 -16.71 -17.55 -20.84
CA VAL A 257 -15.44 -18.25 -20.67
C VAL A 257 -14.49 -17.37 -19.87
N TYR A 258 -13.95 -17.92 -18.77
CA TYR A 258 -13.06 -17.21 -17.85
C TYR A 258 -11.62 -17.73 -17.93
N ARG A 259 -10.66 -16.82 -17.84
CA ARG A 259 -9.24 -17.13 -17.63
C ARG A 259 -8.92 -17.26 -16.14
N LEU A 260 -7.84 -17.98 -15.82
CA LEU A 260 -7.25 -17.94 -14.49
C LEU A 260 -6.67 -16.57 -14.16
N ALA A 261 -6.60 -16.24 -12.87
CA ALA A 261 -5.96 -15.03 -12.38
C ALA A 261 -4.45 -14.98 -12.70
N ASP A 262 -3.93 -13.77 -12.92
CA ASP A 262 -2.53 -13.49 -13.23
C ASP A 262 -1.88 -12.67 -12.10
N PRO A 263 -1.18 -13.31 -11.15
CA PRO A 263 -0.63 -12.62 -9.98
C PRO A 263 0.65 -11.83 -10.29
N THR A 264 0.69 -10.59 -9.82
CA THR A 264 1.90 -9.77 -9.77
C THR A 264 2.19 -9.34 -8.34
N LEU A 265 3.35 -9.72 -7.81
CA LEU A 265 3.89 -9.18 -6.55
C LEU A 265 4.51 -7.80 -6.79
N ASN A 266 3.92 -6.77 -6.17
CA ASN A 266 4.41 -5.40 -6.27
C ASN A 266 5.47 -5.09 -5.21
N THR A 267 5.42 -5.79 -4.06
CA THR A 267 6.39 -5.64 -2.97
C THR A 267 7.36 -6.83 -2.95
N SER A 268 8.47 -6.74 -3.67
CA SER A 268 9.48 -7.82 -3.72
C SER A 268 10.38 -7.88 -2.49
N SER A 269 10.44 -6.82 -1.69
CA SER A 269 11.28 -6.76 -0.48
C SER A 269 10.70 -5.86 0.60
N VAL A 270 10.93 -6.24 1.86
CA VAL A 270 10.56 -5.47 3.06
C VAL A 270 11.77 -5.34 3.98
N THR A 271 12.05 -4.14 4.47
CA THR A 271 13.06 -3.88 5.50
C THR A 271 12.41 -3.25 6.72
N LEU A 272 12.66 -3.82 7.90
CA LEU A 272 12.13 -3.34 9.16
C LEU A 272 13.25 -3.17 10.18
N ALA A 273 13.13 -2.16 11.03
CA ALA A 273 14.05 -1.92 12.14
C ALA A 273 13.25 -1.59 13.41
N ALA A 274 13.73 -2.08 14.55
CA ALA A 274 13.16 -1.83 15.86
C ALA A 274 14.24 -1.87 16.94
N ARG A 275 13.91 -1.40 18.15
CA ARG A 275 14.69 -1.73 19.35
C ARG A 275 14.02 -2.87 20.10
N ARG A 276 14.80 -3.64 20.87
CA ARG A 276 14.30 -4.79 21.61
C ARG A 276 13.16 -4.36 22.55
N GLY A 277 12.04 -5.09 22.47
CA GLY A 277 10.84 -4.83 23.26
C GLY A 277 9.97 -3.66 22.78
N ASP A 278 10.30 -3.01 21.66
CA ASP A 278 9.38 -2.09 21.00
C ASP A 278 8.16 -2.85 20.44
N ALA A 279 7.06 -2.15 20.18
CA ALA A 279 5.96 -2.72 19.42
C ALA A 279 6.46 -3.21 18.05
N ALA A 280 6.06 -4.42 17.64
CA ALA A 280 6.50 -5.02 16.39
C ALA A 280 6.15 -4.11 15.20
N PRO A 281 7.14 -3.60 14.45
CA PRO A 281 6.85 -2.82 13.26
C PRO A 281 6.29 -3.76 12.19
N THR A 282 5.36 -3.26 11.39
CA THR A 282 4.71 -4.01 10.31
C THR A 282 4.87 -3.33 8.96
N ALA A 283 4.81 -4.12 7.90
CA ALA A 283 4.75 -3.62 6.53
C ALA A 283 3.80 -4.47 5.69
N ALA A 284 3.05 -3.79 4.80
CA ALA A 284 2.13 -4.45 3.90
C ALA A 284 2.85 -5.00 2.66
N ILE A 285 2.39 -6.16 2.20
CA ILE A 285 2.81 -6.74 0.92
C ILE A 285 1.73 -6.43 -0.10
N SER A 286 2.10 -5.74 -1.17
CA SER A 286 1.18 -5.38 -2.24
C SER A 286 1.20 -6.42 -3.36
N VAL A 287 0.01 -6.79 -3.82
CA VAL A 287 -0.23 -7.78 -4.87
C VAL A 287 -1.31 -7.27 -5.81
N SER A 288 -1.14 -7.52 -7.11
CA SER A 288 -2.14 -7.22 -8.13
C SER A 288 -2.59 -8.49 -8.84
N ASN A 289 -3.85 -8.50 -9.26
CA ASN A 289 -4.31 -9.42 -10.30
C ASN A 289 -4.20 -8.68 -11.65
N SER A 290 -3.13 -8.92 -12.40
CA SER A 290 -2.78 -8.22 -13.64
C SER A 290 -3.61 -8.63 -14.86
N SER A 291 -4.63 -9.45 -14.65
CA SER A 291 -5.51 -9.92 -15.72
C SER A 291 -6.28 -8.78 -16.40
N PRO A 292 -6.55 -8.88 -17.71
CA PRO A 292 -6.91 -7.71 -18.54
C PRO A 292 -8.39 -7.30 -18.46
N ASP A 293 -9.29 -8.16 -18.00
CA ASP A 293 -10.73 -7.94 -18.12
C ASP A 293 -11.55 -8.68 -17.05
N ASN A 294 -12.86 -8.51 -17.08
CA ASN A 294 -13.82 -9.13 -16.17
C ASN A 294 -14.13 -10.61 -16.49
N PHE A 295 -13.59 -11.16 -17.58
CA PHE A 295 -13.65 -12.60 -17.88
C PHE A 295 -12.40 -13.31 -17.34
N THR A 296 -12.04 -12.93 -16.12
CA THR A 296 -10.95 -13.53 -15.36
C THR A 296 -11.46 -13.85 -13.96
N GLU A 297 -11.09 -15.03 -13.48
CA GLU A 297 -11.25 -15.42 -12.09
C GLU A 297 -10.51 -14.47 -11.13
N GLY A 298 -10.95 -14.44 -9.87
CA GLY A 298 -10.28 -13.65 -8.86
C GLY A 298 -9.00 -14.30 -8.36
N LEU A 299 -8.11 -13.48 -7.82
CA LEU A 299 -6.86 -13.93 -7.22
C LEU A 299 -7.03 -14.10 -5.71
N LYS A 300 -6.67 -15.29 -5.21
CA LYS A 300 -6.38 -15.56 -3.80
C LYS A 300 -4.89 -15.47 -3.56
N ALA A 301 -4.52 -14.93 -2.40
CA ALA A 301 -3.14 -14.90 -1.96
C ALA A 301 -3.08 -15.07 -0.44
N GLY A 302 -2.06 -15.78 0.03
CA GLY A 302 -1.77 -15.92 1.45
C GLY A 302 -0.27 -15.90 1.69
N ILE A 303 0.13 -15.39 2.87
CA ILE A 303 1.52 -15.53 3.32
C ILE A 303 1.67 -16.94 3.88
N GLY A 304 2.57 -17.72 3.27
CA GLY A 304 2.95 -19.04 3.74
C GLY A 304 3.93 -18.98 4.92
N ALA A 305 4.90 -19.89 4.94
CA ALA A 305 5.93 -19.91 5.97
C ALA A 305 6.82 -18.65 5.89
N THR A 306 7.07 -18.03 7.05
CA THR A 306 7.99 -16.90 7.20
C THR A 306 9.32 -17.34 7.85
N PRO A 307 10.43 -16.67 7.52
CA PRO A 307 11.72 -16.94 8.15
C PRO A 307 11.70 -16.54 9.64
N ALA A 308 12.65 -17.08 10.40
CA ALA A 308 12.82 -16.74 11.81
C ALA A 308 13.01 -15.22 12.01
N GLY A 309 12.39 -14.67 13.05
CA GLY A 309 12.34 -13.24 13.31
C GLY A 309 11.18 -12.51 12.64
N PHE A 310 10.37 -13.18 11.80
CA PHE A 310 9.21 -12.58 11.16
C PHE A 310 7.93 -13.38 11.36
N THR A 311 6.82 -12.67 11.45
CA THR A 311 5.47 -13.24 11.37
C THR A 311 4.73 -12.70 10.16
N GLY A 312 4.00 -13.57 9.46
CA GLY A 312 3.11 -13.22 8.36
C GLY A 312 1.65 -13.29 8.82
N SER A 313 0.82 -12.39 8.32
CA SER A 313 -0.61 -12.38 8.64
C SER A 313 -1.46 -11.88 7.47
N GLY A 314 -2.74 -12.23 7.53
CA GLY A 314 -3.75 -11.84 6.57
C GLY A 314 -3.81 -12.73 5.33
N SER A 315 -4.84 -12.49 4.52
CA SER A 315 -5.10 -13.21 3.27
C SER A 315 -5.93 -12.34 2.33
N ILE A 316 -5.84 -12.66 1.04
CA ILE A 316 -6.68 -12.10 -0.01
C ILE A 316 -7.60 -13.24 -0.48
N GLY A 317 -8.91 -13.03 -0.37
CA GLY A 317 -9.90 -14.08 -0.65
C GLY A 317 -10.45 -14.09 -2.08
N ASN A 318 -10.49 -12.94 -2.76
CA ASN A 318 -11.04 -12.79 -4.11
C ASN A 318 -10.69 -11.42 -4.73
N LEU A 319 -9.42 -11.21 -5.11
CA LEU A 319 -9.00 -9.96 -5.74
C LEU A 319 -9.39 -9.97 -7.22
N ALA A 320 -10.33 -9.10 -7.58
CA ALA A 320 -10.83 -8.95 -8.95
C ALA A 320 -9.71 -8.61 -9.94
N ALA A 321 -9.93 -8.91 -11.22
CA ALA A 321 -9.03 -8.53 -12.30
C ALA A 321 -8.73 -7.02 -12.30
N GLN A 322 -7.49 -6.66 -12.62
CA GLN A 322 -6.91 -5.32 -12.51
C GLN A 322 -6.88 -4.75 -11.07
N GLY A 323 -7.39 -5.50 -10.09
CA GLY A 323 -7.38 -5.12 -8.69
C GLY A 323 -5.97 -5.16 -8.11
N THR A 324 -5.71 -4.25 -7.17
CA THR A 324 -4.49 -4.22 -6.36
C THR A 324 -4.89 -4.16 -4.90
N ASP A 325 -4.35 -5.07 -4.09
CA ASP A 325 -4.42 -5.01 -2.63
C ASP A 325 -3.05 -4.65 -2.09
N ALA A 326 -2.99 -3.67 -1.18
CA ALA A 326 -1.75 -3.19 -0.58
C ALA A 326 -1.84 -3.10 0.96
N GLY A 327 -2.70 -3.91 1.59
CA GLY A 327 -2.94 -3.80 3.02
C GLY A 327 -3.41 -5.06 3.73
N SER A 328 -3.97 -6.03 3.01
CA SER A 328 -4.52 -7.25 3.60
C SER A 328 -3.41 -8.22 4.02
N LEU A 329 -2.31 -8.28 3.28
CA LEU A 329 -1.14 -9.09 3.62
C LEU A 329 -0.13 -8.24 4.40
N GLN A 330 0.24 -8.68 5.61
CA GLN A 330 1.13 -7.94 6.49
C GLN A 330 2.25 -8.84 7.00
N VAL A 331 3.47 -8.33 7.03
CA VAL A 331 4.60 -8.94 7.75
C VAL A 331 5.01 -8.07 8.93
N ALA A 332 5.42 -8.70 10.03
CA ALA A 332 5.90 -8.03 11.23
C ALA A 332 7.26 -8.60 11.67
N LEU A 333 8.11 -7.73 12.21
CA LEU A 333 9.40 -8.11 12.80
C LEU A 333 9.22 -8.41 14.30
N ASP A 334 9.66 -9.58 14.75
CA ASP A 334 9.71 -9.93 16.17
C ASP A 334 10.82 -9.14 16.86
N THR A 335 10.46 -8.38 17.90
CA THR A 335 11.37 -7.51 18.65
C THR A 335 11.87 -8.12 19.96
N GLY A 336 11.58 -9.41 20.22
CA GLY A 336 11.94 -10.09 21.47
C GLY A 336 13.45 -10.33 21.62
N ILE A 337 14.19 -10.45 20.52
CA ILE A 337 15.62 -10.75 20.50
C ILE A 337 16.34 -9.74 19.62
N ALA A 338 17.44 -9.17 20.12
CA ALA A 338 18.30 -8.27 19.33
C ALA A 338 19.17 -9.07 18.35
N GLY A 339 19.28 -8.59 17.11
CA GLY A 339 20.03 -9.25 16.05
C GLY A 339 19.64 -8.79 14.64
N SER A 340 20.30 -9.37 13.64
CA SER A 340 19.92 -9.25 12.23
C SER A 340 19.18 -10.50 11.79
N PHE A 341 18.04 -10.31 11.14
CA PHE A 341 17.15 -11.36 10.65
C PHE A 341 16.98 -11.19 9.14
N GLY A 342 16.88 -12.31 8.43
CA GLY A 342 16.64 -12.29 7.00
C GLY A 342 16.21 -13.62 6.44
N GLY A 343 15.64 -13.58 5.25
CA GLY A 343 15.14 -14.73 4.51
C GLY A 343 13.94 -14.34 3.66
N ASP A 344 13.34 -15.32 3.00
CA ASP A 344 12.22 -15.06 2.09
C ASP A 344 10.90 -15.57 2.69
N ALA A 345 9.87 -14.74 2.64
CA ALA A 345 8.50 -15.18 2.86
C ALA A 345 7.89 -15.64 1.53
N ARG A 346 7.28 -16.83 1.53
CA ARG A 346 6.61 -17.37 0.35
C ARG A 346 5.16 -16.89 0.30
N LEU A 347 4.75 -16.33 -0.83
CA LEU A 347 3.35 -16.07 -1.17
C LEU A 347 2.88 -17.11 -2.16
N ASP A 348 1.86 -17.86 -1.79
CA ASP A 348 1.17 -18.79 -2.68
C ASP A 348 -0.05 -18.11 -3.29
N PHE A 349 -0.24 -18.30 -4.60
CA PHE A 349 -1.30 -17.70 -5.38
C PHE A 349 -2.24 -18.76 -5.95
N GLU A 350 -3.53 -18.48 -5.86
CA GLU A 350 -4.58 -19.34 -6.40
C GLU A 350 -5.58 -18.52 -7.21
N SER A 351 -6.01 -19.04 -8.34
CA SER A 351 -7.15 -18.54 -9.10
C SER A 351 -8.43 -19.15 -8.52
N THR A 352 -9.35 -18.30 -8.06
CA THR A 352 -10.60 -18.71 -7.44
C THR A 352 -11.79 -18.57 -8.38
N GLY A 353 -12.51 -19.67 -8.58
CA GLY A 353 -13.79 -19.67 -9.31
C GLY A 353 -14.93 -18.99 -8.54
N ALA A 354 -14.75 -18.67 -7.26
CA ALA A 354 -15.78 -18.01 -6.44
C ALA A 354 -16.18 -16.65 -7.04
N GLY A 355 -17.48 -16.50 -7.34
CA GLY A 355 -18.03 -15.30 -7.98
C GLY A 355 -17.91 -15.27 -9.51
N THR A 356 -17.31 -16.29 -10.13
CA THR A 356 -17.20 -16.46 -11.58
C THR A 356 -17.64 -17.87 -11.99
N THR A 357 -16.71 -18.79 -12.26
CA THR A 357 -16.98 -20.16 -12.75
C THR A 357 -17.58 -21.10 -11.70
N GLY A 358 -17.43 -20.78 -10.41
CA GLY A 358 -17.76 -21.69 -9.31
C GLY A 358 -16.85 -22.91 -9.21
N ALA A 359 -15.83 -23.02 -10.06
CA ALA A 359 -14.89 -24.13 -10.06
C ALA A 359 -13.93 -24.09 -8.85
N ALA A 360 -13.38 -25.25 -8.50
CA ALA A 360 -12.38 -25.36 -7.43
C ALA A 360 -11.15 -24.49 -7.70
N ASP A 361 -10.55 -23.95 -6.64
CA ASP A 361 -9.36 -23.10 -6.73
C ASP A 361 -8.20 -23.85 -7.41
N ILE A 362 -7.43 -23.14 -8.24
CA ILE A 362 -6.26 -23.68 -8.94
C ILE A 362 -5.04 -22.84 -8.58
N SER A 363 -3.93 -23.47 -8.18
CA SER A 363 -2.67 -22.76 -8.00
C SER A 363 -2.21 -22.11 -9.30
N VAL A 364 -1.92 -20.82 -9.25
CA VAL A 364 -1.32 -20.03 -10.35
C VAL A 364 0.13 -19.65 -10.04
N GLY A 365 0.77 -20.44 -9.16
CA GLY A 365 2.17 -20.30 -8.80
C GLY A 365 2.38 -19.63 -7.44
N SER A 366 3.60 -19.15 -7.24
CA SER A 366 4.06 -18.59 -5.98
C SER A 366 5.22 -17.63 -6.22
N GLN A 367 5.37 -16.62 -5.38
CA GLN A 367 6.51 -15.69 -5.41
C GLN A 367 7.12 -15.53 -4.02
N LEU A 368 8.33 -14.96 -3.97
CA LEU A 368 9.08 -14.75 -2.75
C LEU A 368 9.18 -13.25 -2.46
N VAL A 369 8.99 -12.88 -1.20
CA VAL A 369 9.25 -11.53 -0.67
C VAL A 369 10.50 -11.60 0.20
N SER A 370 11.53 -10.85 -0.16
CA SER A 370 12.77 -10.82 0.63
C SER A 370 12.61 -9.95 1.86
N LEU A 371 12.81 -10.53 3.04
CA LEU A 371 12.66 -9.85 4.32
C LEU A 371 14.04 -9.57 4.93
N ALA A 372 14.22 -8.34 5.41
CA ALA A 372 15.39 -7.92 6.18
C ALA A 372 14.95 -7.19 7.45
N GLY A 373 15.48 -7.61 8.59
CA GLY A 373 15.03 -7.15 9.90
C GLY A 373 16.22 -6.87 10.80
N LYS A 374 16.23 -5.73 11.49
CA LYS A 374 17.24 -5.42 12.50
C LYS A 374 16.58 -5.04 13.81
N VAL A 375 16.92 -5.75 14.87
CA VAL A 375 16.47 -5.43 16.23
C VAL A 375 17.69 -5.03 17.05
N TYR A 376 17.73 -3.78 17.48
CA TYR A 376 18.84 -3.24 18.27
C TYR A 376 18.56 -3.34 19.76
N GLU A 377 19.58 -3.72 20.52
CA GLU A 377 19.54 -3.59 21.97
C GLU A 377 19.75 -2.11 22.38
N LYS A 378 18.85 -1.58 23.21
CA LYS A 378 18.89 -0.17 23.65
C LYS A 378 20.15 0.10 24.46
N ALA A 379 20.78 1.25 24.22
CA ALA A 379 21.87 1.74 25.05
C ALA A 379 21.36 2.05 26.47
N ILE A 380 22.21 1.80 27.47
CA ILE A 380 21.91 2.10 28.87
C ILE A 380 22.97 3.08 29.38
N ALA A 381 22.57 4.32 29.65
CA ALA A 381 23.49 5.32 30.16
C ALA A 381 23.90 5.02 31.61
N GLN A 382 25.20 4.91 31.86
CA GLN A 382 25.77 4.86 33.20
C GLN A 382 26.84 5.93 33.34
N VAL A 383 26.71 6.80 34.35
CA VAL A 383 27.74 7.80 34.67
C VAL A 383 28.61 7.27 35.79
N ASN A 384 29.90 7.06 35.50
CA ASN A 384 30.86 6.54 36.48
C ASN A 384 31.46 7.66 37.33
N THR A 385 31.54 8.88 36.79
CA THR A 385 32.03 10.07 37.50
C THR A 385 30.85 10.91 37.97
N ALA A 386 30.44 10.76 39.23
CA ALA A 386 29.34 11.56 39.81
C ALA A 386 29.78 12.94 40.31
N LEU A 387 31.08 13.12 40.58
CA LEU A 387 31.67 14.36 41.09
C LEU A 387 32.96 14.69 40.32
N VAL A 388 33.05 15.93 39.83
CA VAL A 388 34.30 16.56 39.41
C VAL A 388 34.67 17.63 40.43
N ASP A 389 35.73 17.37 41.18
CA ASP A 389 36.27 18.30 42.17
C ASP A 389 37.67 18.75 41.76
N PHE A 390 37.88 20.07 41.61
CA PHE A 390 39.17 20.66 41.29
C PHE A 390 40.03 20.97 42.53
N GLY A 391 39.48 20.87 43.74
CA GLY A 391 40.15 21.26 44.97
C GLY A 391 40.38 22.77 45.05
N ILE A 392 41.44 23.17 45.76
CA ILE A 392 41.88 24.57 45.89
C ILE A 392 42.95 24.85 44.83
N VAL A 393 42.70 25.84 43.99
CA VAL A 393 43.64 26.39 42.99
C VAL A 393 43.78 27.90 43.21
N HIS A 394 44.78 28.54 42.61
CA HIS A 394 44.96 29.99 42.70
C HIS A 394 44.30 30.74 41.54
N LYS A 395 43.96 32.00 41.81
CA LYS A 395 43.44 32.92 40.81
C LYS A 395 44.47 33.14 39.71
N GLY A 396 44.09 32.85 38.47
CA GLY A 396 44.97 32.93 37.30
C GLY A 396 45.72 31.63 36.98
N ASP A 397 45.53 30.55 37.76
CA ASP A 397 46.10 29.25 37.45
C ASP A 397 45.53 28.68 36.15
N VAL A 398 46.40 28.06 35.35
CA VAL A 398 45.99 27.23 34.22
C VAL A 398 45.72 25.82 34.74
N VAL A 399 44.45 25.46 34.89
CA VAL A 399 44.02 24.17 35.41
C VAL A 399 43.70 23.22 34.25
N THR A 400 44.25 22.01 34.29
CA THR A 400 43.92 20.98 33.29
C THR A 400 42.48 20.51 33.47
N ALA A 401 41.75 20.37 32.35
CA ALA A 401 40.39 19.87 32.37
C ALA A 401 40.33 18.45 32.97
N LYS A 402 39.25 18.14 33.67
CA LYS A 402 39.00 16.83 34.27
C LYS A 402 38.01 16.03 33.43
N ASN A 403 38.30 14.75 33.25
CA ASN A 403 37.47 13.87 32.45
C ASN A 403 36.24 13.39 33.22
N VAL A 404 35.13 13.19 32.52
CA VAL A 404 33.92 12.53 33.03
C VAL A 404 33.83 11.16 32.36
N SER A 405 33.82 10.10 33.17
CA SER A 405 33.66 8.74 32.66
C SER A 405 32.19 8.33 32.59
N VAL A 406 31.81 7.77 31.45
CA VAL A 406 30.48 7.23 31.15
C VAL A 406 30.59 5.87 30.48
N SER A 407 29.64 4.99 30.72
CA SER A 407 29.56 3.66 30.11
C SER A 407 28.22 3.45 29.43
N ASN A 408 28.24 2.69 28.34
CA ASN A 408 27.03 2.05 27.83
C ASN A 408 26.86 0.69 28.53
N GLY A 409 26.02 0.66 29.57
CA GLY A 409 25.77 -0.51 30.40
C GLY A 409 24.89 -1.59 29.73
N ALA A 410 24.50 -1.41 28.47
CA ALA A 410 23.75 -2.41 27.72
C ALA A 410 24.58 -3.71 27.57
N ALA A 411 23.92 -4.86 27.69
CA ALA A 411 24.55 -6.14 27.41
C ALA A 411 24.92 -6.23 25.93
N VAL A 412 26.11 -6.76 25.62
CA VAL A 412 26.51 -7.00 24.23
C VAL A 412 25.61 -8.07 23.63
N ALA A 413 24.91 -7.72 22.56
CA ALA A 413 23.93 -8.55 21.87
C ALA A 413 24.30 -8.66 20.38
N GLY A 414 23.42 -9.24 19.55
CA GLY A 414 23.66 -9.35 18.11
C GLY A 414 23.78 -7.99 17.42
N LEU A 415 22.88 -7.06 17.75
CA LEU A 415 22.97 -5.65 17.38
C LEU A 415 22.72 -4.80 18.63
N ASN A 416 23.46 -3.71 18.77
CA ASN A 416 23.36 -2.77 19.88
C ASN A 416 23.31 -1.34 19.35
N ASP A 417 22.52 -0.50 20.01
CA ASP A 417 22.69 0.94 19.90
C ASP A 417 23.97 1.38 20.60
N THR A 418 24.58 2.45 20.10
CA THR A 418 25.63 3.17 20.81
C THR A 418 25.01 4.22 21.74
N LEU A 419 25.73 4.55 22.81
CA LEU A 419 25.35 5.61 23.75
C LEU A 419 26.00 6.92 23.30
N GLN A 420 25.20 7.81 22.75
CA GLN A 420 25.63 9.18 22.50
C GLN A 420 25.36 10.04 23.73
N GLY A 421 26.28 10.95 24.04
CA GLY A 421 26.16 11.81 25.22
C GLY A 421 26.93 13.12 25.11
N SER A 422 26.41 14.16 25.76
CA SER A 422 27.02 15.49 25.80
C SER A 422 26.58 16.27 27.04
N PHE A 423 27.22 17.41 27.30
CA PHE A 423 26.82 18.30 28.36
C PHE A 423 25.51 19.04 28.03
N ILE A 424 24.69 19.26 29.06
CA ILE A 424 23.49 20.10 29.03
C ILE A 424 23.45 20.96 30.31
N ASN A 425 22.80 22.13 30.28
CA ASN A 425 22.54 22.95 31.47
C ASN A 425 23.77 23.25 32.35
N MET A 426 24.95 23.47 31.74
CA MET A 426 26.14 23.85 32.49
C MET A 426 25.89 25.18 33.23
N PRO A 427 26.34 25.31 34.50
CA PRO A 427 26.06 26.50 35.28
C PRO A 427 26.77 27.72 34.70
N SER A 428 26.15 28.90 34.79
CA SER A 428 26.85 30.17 34.59
C SER A 428 27.84 30.35 35.74
N GLY A 429 29.14 30.46 35.43
CA GLY A 429 30.18 30.49 36.45
C GLY A 429 31.48 29.89 35.91
N PRO A 430 32.36 29.36 36.77
CA PRO A 430 33.70 28.97 36.33
C PRO A 430 33.77 27.59 35.69
N PHE A 431 32.71 26.79 35.73
CA PHE A 431 32.71 25.45 35.14
C PHE A 431 32.29 25.49 33.67
N GLY A 432 33.15 24.99 32.79
CA GLY A 432 32.82 24.75 31.37
C GLY A 432 32.72 23.26 31.09
N GLY A 433 31.81 22.86 30.19
CA GLY A 433 31.68 21.47 29.73
C GLY A 433 31.93 21.41 28.23
N SER A 434 32.72 20.44 27.78
CA SER A 434 33.03 20.27 26.35
C SER A 434 33.14 18.80 25.95
N GLY A 435 32.95 18.56 24.65
CA GLY A 435 33.04 17.22 24.05
C GLY A 435 31.73 16.44 24.04
N SER A 436 31.81 15.25 23.45
CA SER A 436 30.69 14.32 23.26
C SER A 436 31.22 12.89 23.23
N VAL A 437 30.37 11.92 23.54
CA VAL A 437 30.71 10.49 23.50
C VAL A 437 29.84 9.76 22.49
N ASP A 438 30.37 8.65 21.98
CA ASP A 438 29.66 7.64 21.20
C ASP A 438 30.19 6.27 21.65
N VAL A 439 29.50 5.64 22.61
CA VAL A 439 30.03 4.49 23.36
C VAL A 439 29.31 3.20 22.95
N ALA A 440 30.06 2.24 22.41
CA ALA A 440 29.55 0.90 22.12
C ALA A 440 29.10 0.16 23.38
N ALA A 441 28.15 -0.77 23.25
CA ALA A 441 27.63 -1.56 24.37
C ALA A 441 28.74 -2.28 25.16
N GLY A 442 28.63 -2.26 26.48
CA GLY A 442 29.61 -2.81 27.40
C GLY A 442 30.94 -2.03 27.51
N GLN A 443 31.09 -0.92 26.78
CA GLN A 443 32.30 -0.09 26.81
C GLN A 443 32.11 1.16 27.69
N SER A 444 33.24 1.80 28.00
CA SER A 444 33.30 3.07 28.72
C SER A 444 34.17 4.07 27.97
N ASP A 445 33.77 5.33 27.98
CA ASP A 445 34.60 6.46 27.60
C ASP A 445 34.96 7.24 28.88
N ALA A 446 36.23 7.63 29.00
CA ALA A 446 36.74 8.39 30.14
C ALA A 446 37.66 9.54 29.69
N SER A 447 37.51 10.02 28.46
CA SER A 447 38.39 11.02 27.85
C SER A 447 37.66 12.09 27.05
N SER A 448 36.48 11.79 26.52
CA SER A 448 35.83 12.66 25.53
C SER A 448 34.96 13.74 26.16
N LEU A 449 34.45 13.53 27.38
CA LEU A 449 33.75 14.56 28.15
C LEU A 449 34.71 15.23 29.13
N LEU A 450 34.89 16.54 28.97
CA LEU A 450 35.83 17.34 29.73
C LEU A 450 35.12 18.47 30.46
N VAL A 451 35.38 18.59 31.75
CA VAL A 451 35.02 19.76 32.55
C VAL A 451 36.25 20.64 32.71
N SER A 452 36.13 21.93 32.40
CA SER A 452 37.15 22.95 32.63
C SER A 452 36.80 23.84 33.83
N LEU A 453 37.80 24.52 34.39
CA LEU A 453 37.65 25.51 35.45
C LEU A 453 38.28 26.84 35.02
N ASP A 454 37.51 27.92 35.02
CA ASP A 454 37.99 29.30 34.88
C ASP A 454 38.39 29.86 36.26
N THR A 455 39.68 30.16 36.42
CA THR A 455 40.28 30.67 37.66
C THR A 455 40.41 32.19 37.67
N SER A 456 39.79 32.91 36.73
CA SER A 456 39.89 34.38 36.63
C SER A 456 39.35 35.11 37.87
N ASN A 457 38.47 34.47 38.65
CA ASN A 457 37.87 35.02 39.85
C ASN A 457 38.03 34.08 41.03
N ALA A 458 38.44 34.62 42.18
CA ALA A 458 38.46 33.89 43.44
C ALA A 458 37.03 33.63 43.95
N GLY A 459 36.81 32.48 44.57
CA GLY A 459 35.50 32.06 45.05
C GLY A 459 35.43 30.58 45.43
N VAL A 460 34.40 30.22 46.17
CA VAL A 460 34.03 28.81 46.42
C VAL A 460 32.85 28.48 45.52
N PHE A 461 33.02 27.49 44.65
CA PHE A 461 32.07 27.16 43.59
C PHE A 461 31.59 25.74 43.74
N SER A 462 30.27 25.57 43.81
CA SER A 462 29.62 24.26 43.80
C SER A 462 28.35 24.29 42.96
N SER A 463 28.11 23.22 42.20
CA SER A 463 26.89 23.04 41.42
C SER A 463 26.53 21.55 41.32
N SER A 464 25.25 21.24 41.33
CA SER A 464 24.73 19.89 41.08
C SER A 464 23.45 19.98 40.25
N GLY A 465 23.12 18.89 39.57
CA GLY A 465 21.89 18.75 38.78
C GLY A 465 22.17 18.04 37.47
N ASP A 466 21.16 17.90 36.64
CA ASP A 466 21.29 17.25 35.33
C ASP A 466 22.24 18.06 34.44
N ARG A 467 23.41 17.48 34.18
CA ARG A 467 24.46 18.09 33.36
C ARG A 467 24.84 17.27 32.14
N LEU A 468 24.33 16.03 32.05
CA LEU A 468 24.60 15.12 30.95
C LEU A 468 23.28 14.70 30.33
N GLN A 469 23.19 14.81 29.02
CA GLN A 469 22.09 14.26 28.23
C GLN A 469 22.59 13.07 27.43
N PHE A 470 21.73 12.09 27.20
CA PHE A 470 22.08 10.85 26.52
C PHE A 470 21.02 10.45 25.49
N ALA A 471 21.46 9.77 24.45
CA ALA A 471 20.61 9.15 23.44
C ALA A 471 21.11 7.75 23.08
N SER A 472 20.18 6.86 22.80
CA SER A 472 20.42 5.53 22.22
C SER A 472 20.37 5.67 20.70
N HIS A 473 21.50 5.43 20.03
CA HIS A 473 21.72 5.74 18.62
C HIS A 473 22.01 4.49 17.78
N ASN A 474 21.47 4.45 16.56
CA ASN A 474 21.83 3.47 15.52
C ASN A 474 21.57 4.08 14.11
N PRO A 475 22.11 3.48 13.04
CA PRO A 475 21.98 4.06 11.70
C PRO A 475 20.61 3.88 11.03
N ASP A 476 19.73 3.00 11.53
CA ASP A 476 18.46 2.66 10.87
C ASP A 476 17.23 3.35 11.49
N MET A 477 17.36 3.96 12.66
CA MET A 477 16.26 4.55 13.43
C MET A 477 16.64 5.92 13.99
N ALA A 478 15.63 6.76 14.25
CA ALA A 478 15.83 8.01 14.98
C ALA A 478 16.33 7.76 16.42
N ASP A 479 17.10 8.71 16.93
CA ASP A 479 17.66 8.68 18.27
C ASP A 479 16.57 8.61 19.34
N LEU A 480 16.74 7.67 20.27
CA LEU A 480 15.87 7.56 21.43
C LEU A 480 16.52 8.31 22.59
N ALA A 481 15.92 9.44 22.99
CA ALA A 481 16.34 10.18 24.17
C ALA A 481 16.29 9.30 25.42
N LEU A 482 17.37 9.30 26.19
CA LEU A 482 17.47 8.62 27.48
C LEU A 482 17.33 9.65 28.62
N ALA A 483 17.20 9.17 29.85
CA ALA A 483 17.17 10.05 31.01
C ALA A 483 18.49 10.84 31.13
N ASN A 484 18.37 12.13 31.43
CA ASN A 484 19.52 12.96 31.78
C ASN A 484 20.14 12.45 33.09
N ALA A 485 21.43 12.72 33.28
CA ALA A 485 22.15 12.35 34.49
C ALA A 485 22.75 13.56 35.21
N SER A 486 22.80 13.44 36.53
CA SER A 486 23.36 14.45 37.42
C SER A 486 24.88 14.36 37.48
N LEU A 487 25.54 15.52 37.50
CA LEU A 487 26.97 15.66 37.74
C LEU A 487 27.19 16.78 38.78
N ALA A 488 27.90 16.46 39.86
CA ALA A 488 28.32 17.45 40.84
C ALA A 488 29.67 18.07 40.42
N LEU A 489 29.81 19.37 40.61
CA LEU A 489 30.99 20.17 40.27
C LEU A 489 31.42 20.95 41.50
N GLN A 490 32.71 20.91 41.85
CA GLN A 490 33.28 21.61 43.01
C GLN A 490 34.65 22.20 42.69
N ALA A 491 34.91 23.39 43.20
CA ALA A 491 36.21 24.06 43.14
C ALA A 491 36.29 25.21 44.16
N GLN A 492 37.49 25.51 44.63
CA GLN A 492 37.78 26.75 45.34
C GLN A 492 38.96 27.44 44.65
N VAL A 493 38.76 28.70 44.25
CA VAL A 493 39.81 29.53 43.67
C VAL A 493 40.22 30.55 44.72
N ASN A 494 41.47 30.44 45.20
CA ASN A 494 42.05 31.33 46.20
C ASN A 494 42.78 32.50 45.55
N ASN A 495 42.72 33.67 46.17
CA ASN A 495 43.75 34.68 45.99
C ASN A 495 45.04 34.24 46.72
N TYR A 496 46.19 34.71 46.25
CA TYR A 496 47.41 34.65 47.07
C TYR A 496 47.25 35.54 48.30
N VAL A 497 47.97 35.17 49.35
CA VAL A 497 48.14 35.98 50.54
C VAL A 497 48.68 37.38 50.20
N ASP A 498 48.22 38.43 50.89
CA ASP A 498 48.67 39.81 50.69
C ASP A 498 49.12 40.44 52.04
N PRO A 499 50.36 40.19 52.48
CA PRO A 499 50.86 40.75 53.74
C PRO A 499 51.04 42.27 53.65
N THR A 500 50.19 43.03 54.34
CA THR A 500 50.18 44.50 54.27
C THR A 500 50.20 45.14 55.66
N PHE A 501 51.14 46.06 55.89
CA PHE A 501 51.13 46.88 57.10
C PHE A 501 50.06 47.97 57.01
N LEU A 502 49.31 48.13 58.09
CA LEU A 502 48.28 49.14 58.27
C LEU A 502 48.61 50.00 59.48
N LYS A 503 48.43 51.31 59.38
CA LYS A 503 48.51 52.20 60.54
C LYS A 503 47.15 52.35 61.18
N THR A 504 47.01 51.89 62.43
CA THR A 504 45.74 51.90 63.15
C THR A 504 45.54 53.18 63.95
N SER A 505 46.61 53.75 64.52
CA SER A 505 46.56 55.02 65.28
C SER A 505 47.96 55.61 65.54
N GLY A 506 48.04 56.70 66.29
CA GLY A 506 49.31 57.33 66.71
C GLY A 506 49.90 58.31 65.69
N ALA A 507 51.14 58.71 65.92
CA ALA A 507 51.89 59.67 65.12
C ALA A 507 52.54 59.03 63.88
N GLY A 508 53.02 59.87 62.96
CA GLY A 508 53.67 59.45 61.72
C GLY A 508 52.69 59.07 60.60
N VAL A 509 53.25 58.95 59.39
CA VAL A 509 52.55 58.57 58.17
C VAL A 509 53.11 57.23 57.70
N LEU A 510 52.24 56.24 57.54
CA LEU A 510 52.58 55.00 56.88
C LEU A 510 52.33 55.17 55.38
N SER A 511 53.31 54.79 54.57
CA SER A 511 53.25 54.81 53.12
C SER A 511 53.91 53.53 52.55
N GLY A 512 53.72 53.27 51.26
CA GLY A 512 54.22 52.07 50.61
C GLY A 512 53.15 50.99 50.45
N THR A 513 53.45 49.98 49.63
CA THR A 513 52.59 48.85 49.28
C THR A 513 53.45 47.63 48.91
N GLY A 514 52.84 46.44 48.89
CA GLY A 514 53.52 45.22 48.49
C GLY A 514 54.65 44.85 49.45
N LEU A 515 55.89 44.74 48.96
CA LEU A 515 57.03 44.31 49.77
C LEU A 515 57.68 45.43 50.60
N ASN A 516 57.31 46.69 50.40
CA ASN A 516 58.03 47.81 51.02
C ASN A 516 57.07 48.83 51.62
N PHE A 517 57.21 49.04 52.93
CA PHE A 517 56.46 49.99 53.72
C PHE A 517 57.41 50.95 54.43
N MET A 518 56.99 52.20 54.58
CA MET A 518 57.72 53.23 55.29
C MET A 518 56.82 53.93 56.30
N LEU A 519 57.19 53.85 57.58
CA LEU A 519 56.62 54.65 58.65
C LEU A 519 57.53 55.85 58.92
N ASP A 520 57.07 57.03 58.52
CA ASP A 520 57.80 58.29 58.73
C ASP A 520 57.15 59.11 59.86
N PHE A 521 57.87 59.31 60.95
CA PHE A 521 57.44 60.20 62.04
C PHE A 521 57.64 61.69 61.72
N GLY A 522 58.33 62.00 60.62
CA GLY A 522 58.62 63.34 60.16
C GLY A 522 59.72 64.01 60.98
N THR A 523 59.68 65.35 61.00
CA THR A 523 60.57 66.15 61.84
C THR A 523 59.95 66.35 63.22
N LEU A 524 60.65 65.90 64.25
CA LEU A 524 60.26 66.00 65.66
C LEU A 524 61.17 66.99 66.39
N THR A 525 60.64 67.65 67.42
CA THR A 525 61.41 68.60 68.25
C THR A 525 62.10 67.87 69.38
N GLN A 526 63.38 68.15 69.62
CA GLN A 526 64.13 67.56 70.72
C GLN A 526 63.43 67.81 72.06
N GLY A 527 63.25 66.75 72.85
CA GLY A 527 62.63 66.81 74.17
C GLY A 527 61.10 66.91 74.16
N SER A 528 60.44 66.72 73.01
CA SER A 528 58.96 66.75 72.92
C SER A 528 58.26 65.52 73.52
N GLY A 529 59.00 64.59 74.11
CA GLY A 529 58.50 63.35 74.68
C GLY A 529 58.55 62.16 73.71
N MET A 530 57.94 61.05 74.13
CA MET A 530 57.84 59.83 73.34
C MET A 530 56.77 59.99 72.26
N VAL A 531 57.12 59.64 71.04
CA VAL A 531 56.21 59.65 69.89
C VAL A 531 56.01 58.21 69.43
N SER A 532 54.76 57.78 69.31
CA SER A 532 54.42 56.38 69.01
C SER A 532 53.45 56.25 67.85
N ALA A 533 53.62 55.21 67.04
CA ALA A 533 52.67 54.75 66.05
C ALA A 533 52.19 53.35 66.43
N LEU A 534 50.92 53.07 66.19
CA LEU A 534 50.37 51.73 66.31
C LEU A 534 50.03 51.22 64.91
N LEU A 535 50.56 50.05 64.59
CA LEU A 535 50.38 49.35 63.34
C LEU A 535 49.62 48.03 63.57
N ALA A 536 49.15 47.47 62.48
CA ALA A 536 48.72 46.09 62.36
C ALA A 536 49.35 45.52 61.09
N LEU A 537 49.57 44.21 61.06
CA LEU A 537 49.87 43.48 59.84
C LEU A 537 48.61 42.71 59.43
N ALA A 538 48.09 43.00 58.24
CA ALA A 538 46.94 42.30 57.69
C ALA A 538 47.36 41.31 56.62
N ASN A 539 46.59 40.23 56.48
CA ASN A 539 46.46 39.55 55.20
C ASN A 539 45.35 40.28 54.43
N ASP A 540 45.71 41.29 53.63
CA ASP A 540 44.77 42.19 52.95
C ASP A 540 44.11 41.56 51.70
N ALA A 541 44.29 40.25 51.51
CA ALA A 541 43.56 39.52 50.48
C ALA A 541 42.06 39.48 50.79
N SER A 542 41.23 39.51 49.74
CA SER A 542 39.77 39.45 49.83
C SER A 542 39.22 38.11 49.31
N GLY A 543 38.04 37.71 49.78
CA GLY A 543 37.46 36.40 49.42
C GLY A 543 38.30 35.22 49.95
N PRO A 544 38.13 34.01 49.38
CA PRO A 544 39.03 32.90 49.69
C PRO A 544 40.46 33.27 49.30
N ALA A 545 41.39 33.15 50.23
CA ALA A 545 42.82 33.34 50.00
C ALA A 545 43.64 32.39 50.85
N ASP A 546 44.93 32.31 50.57
CA ASP A 546 45.87 31.57 51.40
C ASP A 546 46.01 32.20 52.80
N LEU A 547 46.29 31.34 53.78
CA LEU A 547 46.62 31.74 55.14
C LEU A 547 48.04 32.29 55.19
N LEU A 548 48.25 33.36 55.97
CA LEU A 548 49.54 34.01 56.17
C LEU A 548 50.19 33.53 57.47
N ASP A 549 51.41 33.02 57.36
CA ASP A 549 52.32 32.87 58.48
C ASP A 549 53.42 33.93 58.38
N GLY A 550 53.97 34.35 59.52
CA GLY A 550 54.95 35.42 59.54
C GLY A 550 55.92 35.30 60.70
N ALA A 551 57.20 35.51 60.39
CA ALA A 551 58.26 35.64 61.37
C ALA A 551 59.01 36.97 61.20
N TYR A 552 59.25 37.69 62.30
CA TYR A 552 59.87 39.02 62.26
C TYR A 552 61.37 38.96 62.55
N ALA A 553 62.17 39.52 61.64
CA ALA A 553 63.56 39.88 61.87
C ALA A 553 63.67 41.37 62.21
N LEU A 554 64.10 41.67 63.44
CA LEU A 554 64.03 43.02 64.01
C LEU A 554 65.42 43.67 64.06
N ALA A 555 65.76 44.50 63.07
CA ALA A 555 66.97 45.34 63.07
C ALA A 555 66.61 46.77 63.52
N VAL A 556 66.20 46.88 64.79
CA VAL A 556 65.69 48.13 65.38
C VAL A 556 66.49 48.49 66.62
N SER A 557 67.38 49.47 66.51
CA SER A 557 68.26 49.97 67.58
C SER A 557 67.95 51.40 68.03
N ASP A 558 67.38 52.21 67.15
CA ASP A 558 67.04 53.61 67.41
C ASP A 558 65.59 53.76 67.93
N PHE A 559 64.70 52.85 67.54
CA PHE A 559 63.30 52.85 67.96
C PHE A 559 62.98 51.76 69.01
N LEU A 560 62.06 52.08 69.93
CA LEU A 560 61.42 51.10 70.80
C LEU A 560 60.33 50.34 70.02
N LYS A 561 60.21 49.04 70.27
CA LYS A 561 59.27 48.14 69.58
C LYS A 561 58.51 47.25 70.56
N SER A 562 57.23 47.01 70.29
CA SER A 562 56.39 46.07 71.03
C SER A 562 55.38 45.40 70.09
N GLY A 563 54.94 44.18 70.41
CA GLY A 563 53.89 43.47 69.68
C GLY A 563 54.34 42.68 68.44
N PHE A 564 55.58 42.84 67.96
CA PHE A 564 56.14 42.05 66.84
C PHE A 564 56.48 40.63 67.27
N VAL A 565 55.48 39.76 67.27
CA VAL A 565 55.60 38.31 67.57
C VAL A 565 55.25 37.49 66.34
N ASP A 566 55.92 36.36 66.14
CA ASP A 566 55.61 35.45 65.05
C ASP A 566 54.16 34.95 65.16
N PHE A 567 53.55 34.63 64.02
CA PHE A 567 52.16 34.21 63.94
C PHE A 567 51.96 33.18 62.82
N THR A 568 50.88 32.42 62.92
CA THR A 568 50.44 31.47 61.90
C THR A 568 48.96 31.61 61.61
N ASP A 569 48.52 31.07 60.48
CA ASP A 569 47.11 30.92 60.09
C ASP A 569 46.33 32.25 60.01
N LEU A 570 47.00 33.37 59.72
CA LEU A 570 46.32 34.65 59.60
C LEU A 570 45.49 34.68 58.30
N ALA A 571 44.19 34.47 58.46
CA ALA A 571 43.24 34.38 57.36
C ALA A 571 43.04 35.71 56.61
N ALA A 572 42.52 35.63 55.38
CA ALA A 572 42.14 36.77 54.56
C ALA A 572 41.29 37.80 55.33
N GLY A 573 41.65 39.07 55.22
CA GLY A 573 41.04 40.20 55.93
C GLY A 573 41.30 40.26 57.44
N GLN A 574 41.97 39.27 58.03
CA GLN A 574 42.39 39.33 59.44
C GLN A 574 43.68 40.13 59.56
N SER A 575 43.90 40.69 60.76
CA SER A 575 45.13 41.40 61.07
C SER A 575 45.67 41.05 62.45
N GLN A 576 47.00 40.97 62.55
CA GLN A 576 47.73 41.01 63.80
C GLN A 576 47.90 42.46 64.22
N GLY A 577 47.08 42.90 65.19
CA GLY A 577 47.17 44.24 65.76
C GLY A 577 48.22 44.37 66.88
N GLY A 578 48.40 45.60 67.37
CA GLY A 578 49.24 45.86 68.55
C GLY A 578 50.73 46.08 68.25
N LEU A 579 51.10 46.22 66.97
CA LEU A 579 52.49 46.43 66.54
C LEU A 579 52.87 47.89 66.81
N GLN A 580 53.54 48.16 67.93
CA GLN A 580 53.88 49.51 68.34
C GLN A 580 55.35 49.83 68.04
N ILE A 581 55.58 50.98 67.43
CA ILE A 581 56.91 51.58 67.28
C ILE A 581 56.92 52.95 67.95
N SER A 582 57.93 53.23 68.77
CA SER A 582 58.07 54.48 69.49
C SER A 582 59.49 55.04 69.42
N LEU A 583 59.61 56.36 69.43
CA LEU A 583 60.90 57.07 69.51
C LEU A 583 60.90 58.05 70.68
N GLU A 584 61.96 58.02 71.48
CA GLU A 584 62.24 59.08 72.45
C GLU A 584 63.05 60.20 71.80
N THR A 585 62.51 61.42 71.80
CA THR A 585 63.08 62.57 71.08
C THR A 585 64.25 63.25 71.81
N LEU A 586 65.02 62.52 72.63
CA LEU A 586 66.07 63.09 73.47
C LEU A 586 67.31 63.53 72.68
N ASN A 587 67.62 62.83 71.59
CA ASN A 587 68.83 63.05 70.79
C ASN A 587 68.50 63.66 69.42
N VAL A 588 69.23 64.70 69.01
CA VAL A 588 69.14 65.28 67.67
C VAL A 588 69.80 64.36 66.66
N GLY A 589 69.13 64.06 65.54
CA GLY A 589 69.65 63.14 64.53
C GLY A 589 68.60 62.71 63.51
N ASN A 590 69.05 61.97 62.50
CA ASN A 590 68.19 61.19 61.63
C ASN A 590 68.25 59.75 62.13
N PHE A 591 67.11 59.17 62.44
CA PHE A 591 66.96 57.80 62.90
C PHE A 591 66.30 56.99 61.80
N SER A 592 66.84 55.80 61.53
CA SER A 592 66.24 54.89 60.56
C SER A 592 66.56 53.44 60.91
N ASP A 593 65.52 52.65 61.11
CA ASP A 593 65.60 51.23 61.40
C ASP A 593 64.73 50.44 60.43
N THR A 594 64.96 49.13 60.36
CA THR A 594 64.21 48.24 59.46
C THR A 594 63.70 47.02 60.20
N ILE A 595 62.43 46.69 59.96
CA ILE A 595 61.80 45.44 60.38
C ILE A 595 61.52 44.65 59.11
N VAL A 596 61.99 43.41 59.07
CA VAL A 596 61.71 42.49 57.97
C VAL A 596 60.75 41.43 58.46
N LEU A 597 59.68 41.21 57.70
CA LEU A 597 58.77 40.09 57.87
C LEU A 597 59.09 39.07 56.79
N SER A 598 59.52 37.88 57.20
CA SER A 598 59.53 36.71 56.33
C SER A 598 58.15 36.08 56.38
N ALA A 599 57.40 36.26 55.30
CA ALA A 599 56.02 35.80 55.16
C ALA A 599 55.95 34.47 54.40
N LEU A 600 55.00 33.61 54.75
CA LEU A 600 54.72 32.35 54.10
C LEU A 600 53.21 32.25 53.83
N GLY A 601 52.83 32.02 52.58
CA GLY A 601 51.45 31.71 52.20
C GLY A 601 51.24 30.20 52.17
N HIS A 602 50.13 29.72 52.73
CA HIS A 602 49.79 28.30 52.69
C HIS A 602 48.28 28.03 52.70
N ASN A 603 47.86 26.84 52.25
CA ASN A 603 46.45 26.44 52.26
C ASN A 603 46.26 24.92 52.36
N ALA A 604 44.99 24.49 52.43
CA ALA A 604 44.62 23.09 52.63
C ALA A 604 44.83 22.16 51.42
N SER A 605 45.16 22.66 50.22
CA SER A 605 45.57 21.78 49.10
C SER A 605 47.03 21.30 49.24
N GLY A 606 47.76 21.78 50.25
CA GLY A 606 49.17 21.49 50.45
C GLY A 606 50.10 22.52 49.81
N PHE A 607 49.56 23.60 49.23
CA PHE A 607 50.38 24.74 48.82
C PHE A 607 51.05 25.38 50.04
N SER A 608 52.34 25.64 49.93
CA SER A 608 53.13 26.40 50.90
C SER A 608 54.31 27.05 50.17
N ALA A 609 54.37 28.38 50.16
CA ALA A 609 55.42 29.12 49.48
C ALA A 609 55.79 30.38 50.24
N ALA A 610 57.10 30.64 50.33
CA ALA A 610 57.61 31.87 50.92
C ALA A 610 57.27 33.06 50.04
N PHE A 611 56.86 34.14 50.67
CA PHE A 611 56.74 35.44 50.04
C PHE A 611 58.12 36.12 49.97
N GLY A 612 58.25 37.17 49.17
CA GLY A 612 59.40 38.05 49.30
C GLY A 612 59.41 38.71 50.69
N ASP A 613 60.60 39.02 51.20
CA ASP A 613 60.74 39.71 52.49
C ASP A 613 59.96 41.04 52.46
N VAL A 614 58.99 41.19 53.37
CA VAL A 614 58.19 42.41 53.51
C VAL A 614 58.90 43.33 54.48
N THR A 615 59.33 44.49 53.99
CA THR A 615 60.19 45.40 54.72
C THR A 615 59.41 46.61 55.22
N LEU A 616 59.43 46.86 56.53
CA LEU A 616 58.97 48.10 57.15
C LEU A 616 60.18 48.93 57.57
N THR A 617 60.46 50.00 56.82
CA THR A 617 61.44 51.02 57.20
C THR A 617 60.77 52.04 58.12
N VAL A 618 61.37 52.31 59.26
CA VAL A 618 60.90 53.36 60.17
C VAL A 618 61.92 54.48 60.15
N GLN A 619 61.48 55.73 59.99
CA GLN A 619 62.37 56.88 60.04
C GLN A 619 61.81 58.04 60.84
N ALA A 620 62.71 58.86 61.35
CA ALA A 620 62.40 60.12 62.02
C ALA A 620 63.58 61.08 61.96
N ARG A 621 63.32 62.39 61.99
CA ARG A 621 64.36 63.40 62.16
C ARG A 621 64.09 64.23 63.42
N VAL A 622 64.93 64.13 64.43
CA VAL A 622 64.82 64.98 65.63
C VAL A 622 65.72 66.19 65.47
N GLN A 623 65.18 67.40 65.61
CA GLN A 623 65.93 68.66 65.53
C GLN A 623 65.89 69.39 66.87
N ALA A 624 66.97 70.12 67.19
CA ALA A 624 67.00 70.94 68.40
C ALA A 624 65.82 71.92 68.40
N GLY A 625 65.09 72.00 69.51
CA GLY A 625 64.00 72.95 69.73
C GLY A 625 64.52 74.37 69.85
N GLY A 626 64.91 74.94 68.72
CA GLY A 626 65.38 76.30 68.57
C GLY A 626 64.78 76.87 67.31
N GLY A 627 63.48 77.15 67.34
CA GLY A 627 62.94 78.20 66.48
C GLY A 627 63.85 79.40 66.68
N GLN A 628 64.47 79.86 65.59
CA GLN A 628 65.20 81.11 65.52
C GLN A 628 64.44 82.13 66.38
N ILE A 629 64.99 82.52 67.52
CA ILE A 629 64.61 83.77 68.16
C ILE A 629 65.15 84.83 67.19
N PRO A 630 64.33 85.52 66.37
CA PRO A 630 64.83 86.66 65.64
C PRO A 630 64.85 87.78 66.67
N GLU A 631 65.96 87.99 67.37
CA GLU A 631 66.11 89.19 68.18
C GLU A 631 67.50 89.82 68.01
N PRO A 632 67.60 91.17 67.95
CA PRO A 632 66.52 92.16 67.90
C PRO A 632 66.76 93.37 66.96
N GLY A 633 65.67 93.89 66.38
CA GLY A 633 65.63 95.24 65.81
C GLY A 633 65.71 96.37 66.86
N SER A 634 66.09 96.10 68.11
CA SER A 634 66.16 97.11 69.17
C SER A 634 67.38 98.03 69.08
N LEU A 635 68.45 97.66 68.34
CA LEU A 635 69.50 98.61 67.92
C LEU A 635 69.02 99.54 66.80
N LEU A 636 68.20 99.05 65.87
CA LEU A 636 67.60 99.87 64.82
C LEU A 636 66.56 100.85 65.40
N LEU A 637 65.73 100.40 66.35
CA LEU A 637 64.79 101.27 67.10
C LEU A 637 65.51 102.28 68.02
N LEU A 638 66.66 101.93 68.63
CA LEU A 638 67.46 102.89 69.40
C LEU A 638 68.14 103.92 68.48
N THR A 639 68.62 103.54 67.29
CA THR A 639 69.16 104.50 66.31
C THR A 639 68.09 105.39 65.69
N ILE A 640 66.87 104.89 65.48
CA ILE A 640 65.72 105.68 65.01
C ILE A 640 65.21 106.61 66.13
N ALA A 641 65.18 106.16 67.39
CA ALA A 641 64.81 107.00 68.53
C ALA A 641 65.85 108.12 68.81
N LEU A 642 67.16 107.84 68.65
CA LEU A 642 68.21 108.86 68.77
C LEU A 642 68.22 109.83 67.57
N ALA A 643 67.90 109.35 66.37
CA ALA A 643 67.76 110.20 65.17
C ALA A 643 66.53 111.11 65.26
N ILE A 644 65.42 110.66 65.86
CA ILE A 644 64.21 111.48 66.10
C ILE A 644 64.47 112.57 67.16
N ILE A 645 65.28 112.30 68.20
CA ILE A 645 65.69 113.32 69.19
C ILE A 645 66.67 114.35 68.59
N VAL A 646 67.52 113.94 67.63
CA VAL A 646 68.42 114.87 66.91
C VAL A 646 67.68 115.66 65.81
N LEU A 647 66.63 115.10 65.19
CA LEU A 647 65.76 115.79 64.23
C LEU A 647 64.74 116.72 64.89
N GLN A 648 64.29 116.46 66.12
CA GLN A 648 63.50 117.42 66.91
C GLN A 648 64.33 118.59 67.46
N ARG A 649 65.66 118.46 67.57
CA ARG A 649 66.57 119.56 67.92
C ARG A 649 67.00 120.44 66.74
N ARG A 650 66.65 120.08 65.50
CA ARG A 650 66.97 120.84 64.27
C ARG A 650 65.77 121.47 63.56
N ARG A 651 64.58 121.41 64.17
CA ARG A 651 63.40 122.23 63.84
C ARG A 651 63.08 123.28 64.90
N GLY A 652 64.13 123.72 65.61
CA GLY A 652 64.12 124.86 66.50
C GLY A 652 65.36 125.70 66.23
N MET A 653 65.32 126.47 65.15
CA MET A 653 66.03 127.75 65.09
C MET A 653 65.11 128.72 64.32
N LEU A 654 64.42 129.58 65.09
CA LEU A 654 63.59 130.71 64.64
C LEU A 654 62.15 130.37 64.20
N ASP A 655 61.22 131.12 64.81
CA ASP A 655 59.75 131.21 64.71
C ASP A 655 58.87 130.05 65.23
#